data_AF-A0A402DFN9-F1
#
_entry.id   AF-A0A402DFN9-F1
#
_cell.length_a   1.000
_cell.length_b   1.000
_cell.length_c   1.000
_cell.angle_alpha   90.00
_cell.angle_beta   90.00
_cell.angle_gamma   90.00
#
_symmetry.space_group_name_H-M   'P 1'
#
loop_
_entity.id
_entity.type
_entity.pdbx_description
1 polymer ?
#
loop_
_entity_poly.entity_id
_entity_poly.type
_entity_poly.pdbx_seq_one_letter_code
_entity_poly.pdbx_strand_id
1 'polypeptide(L)'
;MTAQEVLELIQQAKDERAGELDLSDKNLTEIPPEIPQLTSLQYLYLRNNQIREIPEALAQLTSLQYLNLRNNQISEIPEALAQLTSLQHIRLSNNQISEIPEALAQLTSLQELDLSDNQIREIPEALAHLTSLQFLYLSDNQISEIPEALTHLTSLQILDLSDNQIREIPEALAQLTSLQDLDLSNNQIREIPEALTHLVNLKRLVLKNNPITNVPPEIIRQGWGEIIWDNGNPQAIFSYLKNKAKRPLNELKVLLVGEGDVGKTSLLKRLLHNTFNSGEPKTPGINLEKWQLPQKPDIRLNLWDFGGQKVMQTTHQFFLTKRSLYLLVLDNRKNEQQNRLEYWLKLIETYGGNSPVIIVGNCADENPPQVKIRTLQKKYPQITKLIATSCKTGAGIEQLVQEIASQIDAIPHIKGPFPNSWFEIKTQLETMQKSYDFISYEKYQEMCQTAEIKEASDQKSLVQFLHDLGIVLNYQDDPRLNETNVLNPEWVTSGVYDILNNHDLMVQKKGILSLPDLQDILKKTQRYPENKRRFLMDLMGKFELCFPLDGYSPDRYLITDLLPIDEPDVDIYENAPLHFQYRYDILPGSIISRFIVRNHQMIYKTMRWRSGVVLTMDLNKALVRADEEDNYISIKAQGSRASALLAIIKTDFDKIHATIPNLAVQEKLVIRELQGEKPTGVEVPVDYLYLIELDRQGVVEAILPGLRGKYNIRDILEGVESKTERARDLDIKEERSRKSRKNRPMSPKTPETPNLLKPSLALLLVLAVVACIVAVFAHFVPDSKHITSVLTIIFIFAFIVFVLLLLTGKINQTTFNQLFEVLSRFIPTFKGQEPKTNNDDTPQETPKSEQ
;
A
#
# COMPACT_ATOMS: atom_id res chain seq x y z
N MET A 1 -38.92 -5.93 16.34
CA MET A 1 -40.17 -5.41 16.93
C MET A 1 -41.29 -5.59 15.92
N THR A 2 -42.48 -5.95 16.38
CA THR A 2 -43.70 -5.96 15.56
C THR A 2 -44.29 -4.55 15.46
N ALA A 3 -45.13 -4.28 14.45
CA ALA A 3 -45.80 -2.98 14.30
C ALA A 3 -46.65 -2.61 15.53
N GLN A 4 -47.16 -3.62 16.25
CA GLN A 4 -47.98 -3.42 17.44
C GLN A 4 -47.16 -2.88 18.62
N GLU A 5 -45.92 -3.34 18.80
CA GLU A 5 -45.01 -2.83 19.84
C GLU A 5 -44.62 -1.36 19.59
N VAL A 6 -44.52 -0.93 18.32
CA VAL A 6 -44.28 0.49 17.97
C VAL A 6 -45.49 1.34 18.38
N LEU A 7 -46.70 0.88 18.07
CA LEU A 7 -47.93 1.58 18.43
C LEU A 7 -48.10 1.69 19.95
N GLU A 8 -47.73 0.65 20.70
CA GLU A 8 -47.74 0.68 22.17
C GLU A 8 -46.79 1.74 22.73
N LEU A 9 -45.57 1.87 22.19
CA LEU A 9 -44.63 2.92 22.59
C LEU A 9 -45.16 4.33 22.28
N ILE A 10 -45.80 4.51 21.13
CA ILE A 10 -46.40 5.80 20.75
C ILE A 10 -47.57 6.13 21.69
N GLN A 11 -48.42 5.14 21.99
CA GLN A 11 -49.56 5.32 22.88
C GLN A 11 -49.09 5.62 24.31
N GLN A 12 -48.05 4.93 24.79
CA GLN A 12 -47.43 5.22 26.08
C GLN A 12 -46.90 6.66 26.12
N ALA A 13 -46.15 7.08 25.09
CA ALA A 13 -45.63 8.45 25.00
C ALA A 13 -46.75 9.49 24.98
N LYS A 14 -47.89 9.18 24.37
CA LYS A 14 -49.10 10.01 24.37
C LYS A 14 -49.70 10.14 25.75
N ASP A 15 -49.89 9.02 26.45
CA ASP A 15 -50.52 8.97 27.77
C ASP A 15 -49.65 9.66 28.84
N GLU A 16 -48.33 9.53 28.72
CA GLU A 16 -47.35 10.15 29.61
C GLU A 16 -47.03 11.61 29.26
N ARG A 17 -47.52 12.11 28.11
CA ARG A 17 -47.12 13.42 27.54
C ARG A 17 -45.60 13.56 27.48
N ALA A 18 -44.94 12.52 26.97
CA ALA A 18 -43.50 12.45 26.93
C ALA A 18 -42.90 13.62 26.13
N GLY A 19 -41.77 14.13 26.60
CA GLY A 19 -40.94 15.08 25.87
C GLY A 19 -39.99 14.39 24.88
N GLU A 20 -39.84 13.07 24.97
CA GLU A 20 -38.91 12.29 24.16
C GLU A 20 -39.55 11.00 23.66
N LEU A 21 -39.27 10.64 22.41
CA LEU A 21 -39.71 9.39 21.79
C LEU A 21 -38.58 8.84 20.91
N ASP A 22 -38.12 7.63 21.25
CA ASP A 22 -37.11 6.91 20.47
C ASP A 22 -37.71 5.69 19.76
N LEU A 23 -37.78 5.79 18.44
CA LEU A 23 -38.20 4.76 17.49
C LEU A 23 -37.07 4.40 16.51
N SER A 24 -35.82 4.50 16.97
CA SER A 24 -34.65 4.08 16.21
C SER A 24 -34.56 2.55 16.06
N ASP A 25 -33.98 2.09 14.95
CA ASP A 25 -33.68 0.67 14.70
C ASP A 25 -34.94 -0.24 14.71
N LYS A 26 -36.08 0.27 14.23
CA LYS A 26 -37.39 -0.43 14.26
C LYS A 26 -37.85 -0.95 12.90
N ASN A 27 -37.05 -0.80 11.84
CA ASN A 27 -37.40 -1.14 10.46
C ASN A 27 -38.67 -0.43 9.95
N LEU A 28 -38.94 0.79 10.41
CA LEU A 28 -40.08 1.59 9.96
C LEU A 28 -39.90 2.00 8.51
N THR A 29 -40.93 1.83 7.67
CA THR A 29 -40.93 2.30 6.28
C THR A 29 -41.51 3.70 6.11
N GLU A 30 -42.24 4.18 7.12
CA GLU A 30 -42.90 5.48 7.18
C GLU A 30 -42.94 5.99 8.63
N ILE A 31 -43.14 7.28 8.81
CA ILE A 31 -43.38 7.89 10.13
C ILE A 31 -44.86 7.61 10.48
N PRO A 32 -45.15 6.88 11.58
CA PRO A 32 -46.53 6.56 11.96
C PRO A 32 -47.43 7.81 12.07
N PRO A 33 -48.65 7.77 11.52
CA PRO A 33 -49.56 8.93 11.47
C PRO A 33 -50.05 9.40 12.85
N GLU A 34 -49.83 8.61 13.90
CA GLU A 34 -50.12 8.97 15.29
C GLU A 34 -49.08 9.92 15.90
N ILE A 35 -47.84 9.94 15.39
CA ILE A 35 -46.75 10.78 15.93
C ILE A 35 -47.11 12.28 15.93
N PRO A 36 -47.67 12.88 14.86
CA PRO A 36 -48.12 14.27 14.86
C PRO A 36 -49.04 14.68 16.03
N GLN A 37 -49.71 13.73 16.68
CA GLN A 37 -50.61 13.99 17.81
C GLN A 37 -49.85 14.23 19.13
N LEU A 38 -48.56 13.94 19.20
CA LEU A 38 -47.71 14.07 20.39
C LEU A 38 -47.17 15.50 20.55
N THR A 39 -48.05 16.50 20.65
CA THR A 39 -47.66 17.93 20.58
C THR A 39 -46.71 18.42 21.70
N SER A 40 -46.52 17.63 22.77
CA SER A 40 -45.54 17.88 23.84
C SER A 40 -44.12 17.45 23.50
N LEU A 41 -43.91 16.74 22.39
CA LEU A 41 -42.64 16.13 22.05
C LEU A 41 -41.58 17.20 21.74
N GLN A 42 -40.42 17.06 22.37
CA GLN A 42 -39.24 17.92 22.21
C GLN A 42 -38.11 17.17 21.47
N TYR A 43 -38.00 15.86 21.65
CA TYR A 43 -36.96 15.02 21.06
C TYR A 43 -37.59 13.82 20.34
N LEU A 44 -37.32 13.71 19.03
CA LEU A 44 -37.79 12.58 18.21
C LEU A 44 -36.61 11.89 17.54
N TYR A 45 -36.42 10.60 17.85
CA TYR A 45 -35.38 9.75 17.26
C TYR A 45 -36.00 8.68 16.37
N LEU A 46 -35.59 8.67 15.10
CA LEU A 46 -36.09 7.79 14.04
C LEU A 46 -34.93 7.23 13.19
N ARG A 47 -33.70 7.22 13.72
CA ARG A 47 -32.51 6.79 12.97
C ARG A 47 -32.54 5.29 12.64
N ASN A 48 -31.80 4.89 11.62
CA ASN A 48 -31.62 3.49 11.21
C ASN A 48 -32.97 2.79 10.92
N ASN A 49 -33.80 3.43 10.09
CA ASN A 49 -35.06 2.87 9.61
C ASN A 49 -35.04 2.85 8.06
N GLN A 50 -36.21 2.65 7.44
CA GLN A 50 -36.42 2.63 6.00
C GLN A 50 -37.42 3.71 5.57
N ILE A 51 -37.49 4.81 6.33
CA ILE A 51 -38.46 5.91 6.13
C ILE A 51 -38.15 6.61 4.81
N ARG A 52 -39.15 6.77 3.96
CA ARG A 52 -39.01 7.39 2.64
C ARG A 52 -39.42 8.85 2.56
N GLU A 53 -40.31 9.28 3.45
CA GLU A 53 -40.92 10.60 3.40
C GLU A 53 -41.11 11.16 4.82
N ILE A 54 -40.94 12.47 4.95
CA ILE A 54 -41.34 13.22 6.14
C ILE A 54 -42.74 13.77 5.85
N PRO A 55 -43.80 13.32 6.55
CA PRO A 55 -45.15 13.81 6.28
C PRO A 55 -45.28 15.26 6.74
N GLU A 56 -45.98 16.09 5.97
CA GLU A 56 -46.24 17.49 6.33
C GLU A 56 -46.89 17.63 7.72
N ALA A 57 -47.69 16.64 8.14
CA ALA A 57 -48.30 16.59 9.45
C ALA A 57 -47.29 16.62 10.61
N LEU A 58 -46.02 16.27 10.39
CA LEU A 58 -44.98 16.40 11.41
C LEU A 58 -44.78 17.85 11.89
N ALA A 59 -45.16 18.83 11.06
CA ALA A 59 -45.20 20.25 11.41
C ALA A 59 -46.12 20.60 12.60
N GLN A 60 -47.00 19.68 13.01
CA GLN A 60 -47.85 19.85 14.19
C GLN A 60 -47.07 19.75 15.52
N LEU A 61 -45.85 19.21 15.51
CA LEU A 61 -45.00 19.08 16.68
C LEU A 61 -44.28 20.38 17.04
N THR A 62 -45.01 21.48 17.24
CA THR A 62 -44.43 22.84 17.40
C THR A 62 -43.46 23.00 18.58
N SER A 63 -43.48 22.06 19.54
CA SER A 63 -42.55 21.99 20.68
C SER A 63 -41.22 21.29 20.36
N LEU A 64 -41.07 20.71 19.17
CA LEU A 64 -39.94 19.88 18.80
C LEU A 64 -38.66 20.72 18.71
N GLN A 65 -37.62 20.28 19.43
CA GLN A 65 -36.31 20.92 19.49
C GLN A 65 -35.24 20.08 18.79
N TYR A 66 -35.43 18.77 18.74
CA TYR A 66 -34.46 17.83 18.18
C TYR A 66 -35.16 16.78 17.32
N LEU A 67 -34.75 16.67 16.06
CA LEU A 67 -35.24 15.68 15.09
C LEU A 67 -34.07 14.90 14.51
N ASN A 68 -34.06 13.57 14.70
CA ASN A 68 -33.03 12.69 14.15
C ASN A 68 -33.64 11.62 13.25
N LEU A 69 -33.32 11.73 11.96
CA LEU A 69 -33.78 10.87 10.87
C LEU A 69 -32.58 10.28 10.08
N ARG A 70 -31.39 10.21 10.70
CA ARG A 70 -30.20 9.66 10.04
C ARG A 70 -30.38 8.20 9.58
N ASN A 71 -29.69 7.81 8.52
CA ASN A 71 -29.72 6.43 7.97
C ASN A 71 -31.15 5.98 7.64
N ASN A 72 -31.80 6.68 6.71
CA ASN A 72 -33.14 6.37 6.18
C ASN A 72 -33.11 6.42 4.64
N GLN A 73 -34.28 6.52 3.99
CA GLN A 73 -34.45 6.59 2.54
C GLN A 73 -35.17 7.89 2.12
N ILE A 74 -35.04 8.96 2.90
CA ILE A 74 -35.78 10.21 2.69
C ILE A 74 -35.26 10.92 1.45
N SER A 75 -36.14 11.24 0.50
CA SER A 75 -35.77 11.94 -0.74
C SER A 75 -35.95 13.45 -0.70
N GLU A 76 -36.81 13.96 0.19
CA GLU A 76 -37.19 15.38 0.22
C GLU A 76 -37.44 15.87 1.66
N ILE A 77 -37.15 17.15 1.91
CA ILE A 77 -37.51 17.86 3.14
C ILE A 77 -38.76 18.70 2.82
N PRO A 78 -39.92 18.44 3.43
CA PRO A 78 -41.14 19.20 3.15
C PRO A 78 -41.01 20.63 3.67
N GLU A 79 -41.49 21.62 2.90
CA GLU A 79 -41.50 23.03 3.33
C GLU A 79 -42.24 23.23 4.67
N ALA A 80 -43.25 22.41 4.96
CA ALA A 80 -43.99 22.43 6.22
C ALA A 80 -43.09 22.26 7.47
N LEU A 81 -41.91 21.62 7.33
CA LEU A 81 -40.96 21.47 8.45
C LEU A 81 -40.48 22.83 8.98
N ALA A 82 -40.50 23.87 8.15
CA ALA A 82 -40.18 25.25 8.53
C ALA A 82 -41.10 25.84 9.62
N GLN A 83 -42.27 25.25 9.84
CA GLN A 83 -43.20 25.67 10.89
C GLN A 83 -42.72 25.28 12.30
N LEU A 84 -41.75 24.37 12.42
CA LEU A 84 -41.21 23.90 13.69
C LEU A 84 -40.16 24.86 14.24
N THR A 85 -40.52 26.12 14.47
CA THR A 85 -39.59 27.23 14.82
C THR A 85 -38.81 27.02 16.13
N SER A 86 -39.20 26.03 16.94
CA SER A 86 -38.50 25.61 18.16
C SER A 86 -37.32 24.67 17.89
N LEU A 87 -37.15 24.16 16.66
CA LEU A 87 -36.08 23.24 16.30
C LEU A 87 -34.71 23.90 16.49
N GLN A 88 -33.84 23.17 17.18
CA GLN A 88 -32.44 23.52 17.45
C GLN A 88 -31.50 22.55 16.74
N HIS A 89 -31.89 21.28 16.56
CA HIS A 89 -31.07 20.27 15.90
C HIS A 89 -31.88 19.46 14.89
N ILE A 90 -31.41 19.40 13.65
CA ILE A 90 -31.94 18.53 12.61
C ILE A 90 -30.81 17.66 12.08
N ARG A 91 -31.01 16.33 12.14
CA ARG A 91 -30.05 15.34 11.64
C ARG A 91 -30.70 14.45 10.60
N LEU A 92 -30.27 14.59 9.36
CA LEU A 92 -30.78 13.92 8.16
C LEU A 92 -29.68 13.23 7.36
N SER A 93 -28.52 12.96 7.97
CA SER A 93 -27.40 12.34 7.27
C SER A 93 -27.72 10.92 6.76
N ASN A 94 -27.06 10.51 5.67
CA ASN A 94 -27.24 9.22 5.01
C ASN A 94 -28.71 8.98 4.60
N ASN A 95 -29.18 9.81 3.68
CA ASN A 95 -30.51 9.76 3.06
C ASN A 95 -30.37 9.97 1.53
N GLN A 96 -31.46 10.32 0.84
CA GLN A 96 -31.51 10.52 -0.61
C GLN A 96 -31.94 11.96 -0.97
N ILE A 97 -31.70 12.91 -0.06
CA ILE A 97 -32.16 14.30 -0.20
C ILE A 97 -31.38 14.97 -1.33
N SER A 98 -32.09 15.58 -2.28
CA SER A 98 -31.48 16.23 -3.44
C SER A 98 -31.44 17.76 -3.36
N GLU A 99 -32.29 18.36 -2.53
CA GLU A 99 -32.45 19.82 -2.41
C GLU A 99 -32.71 20.23 -0.96
N ILE A 100 -32.25 21.42 -0.58
CA ILE A 100 -32.57 22.07 0.70
C ILE A 100 -33.66 23.11 0.41
N PRO A 101 -34.88 23.00 0.96
CA PRO A 101 -35.93 23.97 0.70
C PRO A 101 -35.60 25.32 1.32
N GLU A 102 -35.80 26.42 0.58
CA GLU A 102 -35.57 27.78 1.08
C GLU A 102 -36.37 28.08 2.36
N ALA A 103 -37.56 27.47 2.49
CA ALA A 103 -38.41 27.59 3.68
C ALA A 103 -37.69 27.19 4.99
N LEU A 104 -36.68 26.31 4.94
CA LEU A 104 -35.91 25.89 6.11
C LEU A 104 -35.22 27.07 6.81
N ALA A 105 -34.94 28.16 6.08
CA ALA A 105 -34.41 29.42 6.58
C ALA A 105 -35.29 30.09 7.66
N GLN A 106 -36.56 29.69 7.80
CA GLN A 106 -37.46 30.21 8.84
C GLN A 106 -37.15 29.63 10.24
N LEU A 107 -36.35 28.57 10.33
CA LEU A 107 -35.97 27.94 11.59
C LEU A 107 -34.86 28.73 12.31
N THR A 108 -35.10 30.00 12.65
CA THR A 108 -34.08 30.91 13.19
C THR A 108 -33.46 30.45 14.52
N SER A 109 -34.08 29.48 15.22
CA SER A 109 -33.55 28.87 16.44
C SER A 109 -32.55 27.73 16.19
N LEU A 110 -32.37 27.31 14.92
CA LEU A 110 -31.57 26.15 14.55
C LEU A 110 -30.09 26.40 14.86
N GLN A 111 -29.47 25.47 15.57
CA GLN A 111 -28.07 25.49 15.99
C GLN A 111 -27.25 24.44 15.25
N GLU A 112 -27.86 23.31 14.89
CA GLU A 112 -27.21 22.23 14.14
C GLU A 112 -28.09 21.76 12.99
N LEU A 113 -27.50 21.73 11.79
CA LEU A 113 -28.07 21.12 10.60
C LEU A 113 -27.07 20.13 10.02
N ASP A 114 -27.44 18.86 10.01
CA ASP A 114 -26.64 17.79 9.44
C ASP A 114 -27.37 17.12 8.28
N LEU A 115 -26.79 17.28 7.10
CA LEU A 115 -27.26 16.81 5.80
C LEU A 115 -26.16 16.03 5.06
N SER A 116 -25.16 15.50 5.77
CA SER A 116 -24.09 14.72 5.17
C SER A 116 -24.59 13.43 4.49
N ASP A 117 -23.85 12.87 3.54
CA ASP A 117 -24.19 11.64 2.82
C ASP A 117 -25.58 11.72 2.15
N ASN A 118 -25.76 12.70 1.27
CA ASN A 118 -27.00 12.93 0.53
C ASN A 118 -26.69 13.21 -0.97
N GLN A 119 -27.65 13.76 -1.71
CA GLN A 119 -27.53 14.07 -3.15
C GLN A 119 -27.70 15.57 -3.41
N ILE A 120 -27.42 16.42 -2.43
CA ILE A 120 -27.64 17.86 -2.48
C ILE A 120 -26.69 18.50 -3.49
N ARG A 121 -27.22 19.33 -4.38
CA ARG A 121 -26.43 20.01 -5.43
C ARG A 121 -26.08 21.46 -5.11
N GLU A 122 -26.90 22.13 -4.31
CA GLU A 122 -26.77 23.57 -4.06
C GLU A 122 -27.13 23.89 -2.61
N ILE A 123 -26.46 24.90 -2.06
CA ILE A 123 -26.81 25.51 -0.78
C ILE A 123 -27.65 26.75 -1.10
N PRO A 124 -28.94 26.83 -0.71
CA PRO A 124 -29.77 27.99 -1.01
C PRO A 124 -29.26 29.22 -0.26
N GLU A 125 -29.24 30.38 -0.92
CA GLU A 125 -28.84 31.64 -0.28
C GLU A 125 -29.67 31.96 0.96
N ALA A 126 -30.96 31.58 0.97
CA ALA A 126 -31.86 31.77 2.11
C ALA A 126 -31.34 31.13 3.41
N LEU A 127 -30.51 30.07 3.34
CA LEU A 127 -29.94 29.42 4.52
C LEU A 127 -29.13 30.39 5.39
N ALA A 128 -28.61 31.47 4.79
CA ALA A 128 -27.96 32.59 5.45
C ALA A 128 -28.76 33.25 6.58
N HIS A 129 -30.10 33.09 6.59
CA HIS A 129 -30.97 33.63 7.64
C HIS A 129 -30.93 32.83 8.95
N LEU A 130 -30.31 31.65 8.98
CA LEU A 130 -30.16 30.83 10.18
C LEU A 130 -29.05 31.37 11.10
N THR A 131 -29.18 32.61 11.58
CA THR A 131 -28.11 33.32 12.28
C THR A 131 -27.67 32.67 13.60
N SER A 132 -28.46 31.75 14.16
CA SER A 132 -28.10 30.96 15.35
C SER A 132 -27.37 29.66 15.04
N LEU A 133 -27.19 29.31 13.76
CA LEU A 133 -26.55 28.07 13.34
C LEU A 133 -25.07 28.08 13.74
N GLN A 134 -24.65 27.02 14.44
CA GLN A 134 -23.29 26.82 14.93
C GLN A 134 -22.60 25.67 14.20
N PHE A 135 -23.36 24.66 13.77
CA PHE A 135 -22.84 23.45 13.14
C PHE A 135 -23.60 23.18 11.84
N LEU A 136 -22.88 23.18 10.72
CA LEU A 136 -23.41 22.84 9.41
C LEU A 136 -22.57 21.73 8.79
N TYR A 137 -23.19 20.56 8.61
CA TYR A 137 -22.57 19.39 7.99
C TYR A 137 -23.25 19.07 6.67
N LEU A 138 -22.46 19.10 5.59
CA LEU A 138 -22.87 18.92 4.20
C LEU A 138 -21.89 18.00 3.44
N SER A 139 -21.14 17.18 4.16
CA SER A 139 -20.16 16.27 3.57
C SER A 139 -20.79 15.16 2.71
N ASP A 140 -20.04 14.61 1.76
CA ASP A 140 -20.50 13.57 0.81
C ASP A 140 -21.82 13.95 0.11
N ASN A 141 -21.75 15.02 -0.69
CA ASN A 141 -22.86 15.56 -1.48
C ASN A 141 -22.38 15.93 -2.90
N GLN A 142 -23.21 16.63 -3.68
CA GLN A 142 -22.92 17.05 -5.06
C GLN A 142 -22.76 18.57 -5.18
N ILE A 143 -22.42 19.26 -4.09
CA ILE A 143 -22.38 20.73 -4.03
C ILE A 143 -21.21 21.26 -4.87
N SER A 144 -21.48 22.17 -5.80
CA SER A 144 -20.46 22.75 -6.68
C SER A 144 -19.92 24.11 -6.24
N GLU A 145 -20.68 24.85 -5.41
CA GLU A 145 -20.37 26.23 -5.04
C GLU A 145 -20.78 26.53 -3.59
N ILE A 146 -20.05 27.44 -2.94
CA ILE A 146 -20.38 27.99 -1.63
C ILE A 146 -20.99 29.38 -1.88
N PRO A 147 -22.27 29.62 -1.57
CA PRO A 147 -22.89 30.92 -1.82
C PRO A 147 -22.26 31.99 -0.91
N GLU A 148 -22.01 33.18 -1.45
CA GLU A 148 -21.47 34.30 -0.65
C GLU A 148 -22.39 34.65 0.53
N ALA A 149 -23.71 34.46 0.39
CA ALA A 149 -24.68 34.68 1.46
C ALA A 149 -24.41 33.83 2.72
N LEU A 150 -23.70 32.69 2.62
CA LEU A 150 -23.39 31.83 3.76
C LEU A 150 -22.59 32.57 4.85
N THR A 151 -21.93 33.67 4.50
CA THR A 151 -21.14 34.51 5.41
C THR A 151 -21.96 35.22 6.48
N HIS A 152 -23.28 35.33 6.28
CA HIS A 152 -24.20 35.89 7.25
C HIS A 152 -24.46 34.96 8.45
N LEU A 153 -24.00 33.70 8.41
CA LEU A 153 -24.04 32.76 9.52
C LEU A 153 -22.98 33.10 10.58
N THR A 154 -23.08 34.28 11.20
CA THR A 154 -22.03 34.82 12.08
C THR A 154 -21.76 34.00 13.34
N SER A 155 -22.67 33.10 13.73
CA SER A 155 -22.50 32.16 14.83
C SER A 155 -21.88 30.82 14.44
N LEU A 156 -21.62 30.58 13.15
CA LEU A 156 -21.12 29.30 12.66
C LEU A 156 -19.71 29.01 13.20
N GLN A 157 -19.56 27.84 13.80
CA GLN A 157 -18.32 27.36 14.41
C GLN A 157 -17.70 26.20 13.63
N ILE A 158 -18.54 25.33 13.05
CA ILE A 158 -18.10 24.19 12.24
C ILE A 158 -18.83 24.22 10.91
N LEU A 159 -18.07 24.14 9.82
CA LEU A 159 -18.55 23.96 8.46
C LEU A 159 -17.82 22.77 7.83
N ASP A 160 -18.56 21.69 7.58
CA ASP A 160 -18.05 20.52 6.86
C ASP A 160 -18.68 20.45 5.47
N LEU A 161 -17.83 20.62 4.45
CA LEU A 161 -18.14 20.56 3.03
C LEU A 161 -17.23 19.55 2.32
N SER A 162 -16.68 18.58 3.06
CA SER A 162 -15.82 17.55 2.49
C SER A 162 -16.56 16.66 1.48
N ASP A 163 -15.83 16.04 0.55
CA ASP A 163 -16.38 15.10 -0.44
C ASP A 163 -17.55 15.71 -1.26
N ASN A 164 -17.26 16.85 -1.90
CA ASN A 164 -18.19 17.58 -2.76
C ASN A 164 -17.52 17.93 -4.12
N GLN A 165 -18.13 18.82 -4.89
CA GLN A 165 -17.64 19.25 -6.21
C GLN A 165 -17.22 20.74 -6.22
N ILE A 166 -16.90 21.31 -5.06
CA ILE A 166 -16.61 22.73 -4.88
C ILE A 166 -15.33 23.12 -5.62
N ARG A 167 -15.40 24.17 -6.43
CA ARG A 167 -14.26 24.64 -7.25
C ARG A 167 -13.49 25.81 -6.66
N GLU A 168 -14.17 26.64 -5.88
CA GLU A 168 -13.62 27.91 -5.37
C GLU A 168 -14.12 28.16 -3.95
N ILE A 169 -13.27 28.82 -3.15
CA ILE A 169 -13.63 29.33 -1.83
C ILE A 169 -13.92 30.83 -2.01
N PRO A 170 -15.14 31.32 -1.75
CA PRO A 170 -15.43 32.75 -1.89
C PRO A 170 -14.63 33.55 -0.85
N GLU A 171 -14.05 34.69 -1.25
CA GLU A 171 -13.30 35.57 -0.33
C GLU A 171 -14.16 35.99 0.87
N ALA A 172 -15.45 36.15 0.64
CA ALA A 172 -16.43 36.53 1.65
C ALA A 172 -16.47 35.53 2.83
N LEU A 173 -16.11 34.25 2.63
CA LEU A 173 -16.08 33.22 3.70
C LEU A 173 -15.22 33.65 4.89
N ALA A 174 -14.23 34.52 4.66
CA ALA A 174 -13.41 35.14 5.69
C ALA A 174 -14.19 35.97 6.74
N GLN A 175 -15.45 36.33 6.47
CA GLN A 175 -16.32 37.06 7.38
C GLN A 175 -16.90 36.18 8.51
N LEU A 176 -16.80 34.84 8.41
CA LEU A 176 -17.23 33.90 9.45
C LEU A 176 -16.25 33.89 10.63
N THR A 177 -16.12 35.01 11.35
CA THR A 177 -15.10 35.17 12.39
C THR A 177 -15.24 34.23 13.58
N SER A 178 -16.41 33.58 13.76
CA SER A 178 -16.65 32.57 14.79
C SER A 178 -16.21 31.15 14.39
N LEU A 179 -15.83 30.95 13.11
CA LEU A 179 -15.51 29.64 12.57
C LEU A 179 -14.23 29.09 13.20
N GLN A 180 -14.32 27.87 13.71
CA GLN A 180 -13.25 27.15 14.40
C GLN A 180 -12.78 25.93 13.60
N ASP A 181 -13.67 25.32 12.81
CA ASP A 181 -13.39 24.15 11.99
C ASP A 181 -14.00 24.31 10.59
N LEU A 182 -13.16 24.15 9.57
CA LEU A 182 -13.53 24.17 8.16
C LEU A 182 -12.95 22.96 7.45
N ASP A 183 -13.80 22.03 7.04
CA ASP A 183 -13.40 20.88 6.23
C ASP A 183 -13.87 21.08 4.77
N LEU A 184 -12.90 21.15 3.87
CA LEU A 184 -13.07 21.31 2.43
C LEU A 184 -12.33 20.19 1.67
N SER A 185 -12.02 19.08 2.34
CA SER A 185 -11.29 17.97 1.72
C SER A 185 -12.08 17.32 0.59
N ASN A 186 -11.37 16.64 -0.33
CA ASN A 186 -11.97 15.91 -1.46
C ASN A 186 -12.90 16.78 -2.35
N ASN A 187 -12.44 17.98 -2.70
CA ASN A 187 -13.14 18.90 -3.61
C ASN A 187 -12.28 19.21 -4.86
N GLN A 188 -12.69 20.20 -5.65
CA GLN A 188 -12.02 20.64 -6.89
C GLN A 188 -11.35 22.01 -6.73
N ILE A 189 -11.00 22.42 -5.50
CA ILE A 189 -10.47 23.74 -5.17
C ILE A 189 -9.06 23.93 -5.74
N ARG A 190 -8.85 25.02 -6.48
CA ARG A 190 -7.55 25.35 -7.09
C ARG A 190 -6.74 26.38 -6.31
N GLU A 191 -7.41 27.28 -5.60
CA GLU A 191 -6.76 28.38 -4.90
C GLU A 191 -7.38 28.62 -3.53
N ILE A 192 -6.52 28.99 -2.58
CA ILE A 192 -6.91 29.46 -1.25
C ILE A 192 -6.82 30.99 -1.25
N PRO A 193 -7.92 31.74 -1.06
CA PRO A 193 -7.87 33.20 -1.10
C PRO A 193 -7.15 33.77 0.12
N GLU A 194 -6.38 34.86 -0.06
CA GLU A 194 -5.66 35.57 1.02
C GLU A 194 -6.64 36.07 2.10
N ALA A 195 -7.90 36.35 1.72
CA ALA A 195 -8.94 36.77 2.64
C ALA A 195 -9.16 35.78 3.80
N LEU A 196 -9.03 34.46 3.60
CA LEU A 196 -9.21 33.46 4.67
C LEU A 196 -8.29 33.68 5.86
N THR A 197 -7.17 34.38 5.66
CA THR A 197 -6.24 34.71 6.75
C THR A 197 -6.83 35.63 7.83
N HIS A 198 -8.02 36.18 7.61
CA HIS A 198 -8.81 36.92 8.60
C HIS A 198 -9.64 36.03 9.54
N LEU A 199 -9.72 34.72 9.31
CA LEU A 199 -10.38 33.76 10.21
C LEU A 199 -9.52 33.49 11.44
N VAL A 200 -9.42 34.47 12.34
CA VAL A 200 -8.52 34.45 13.51
C VAL A 200 -8.83 33.36 14.53
N ASN A 201 -10.06 32.85 14.56
CA ASN A 201 -10.51 31.80 15.46
C ASN A 201 -10.43 30.39 14.85
N LEU A 202 -9.99 30.26 13.59
CA LEU A 202 -9.92 28.98 12.91
C LEU A 202 -8.80 28.13 13.52
N LYS A 203 -9.19 26.97 14.04
CA LYS A 203 -8.31 25.99 14.68
C LYS A 203 -7.98 24.83 13.76
N ARG A 204 -8.88 24.50 12.83
CA ARG A 204 -8.76 23.39 11.89
C ARG A 204 -9.20 23.83 10.49
N LEU A 205 -8.35 23.59 9.49
CA LEU A 205 -8.63 23.82 8.07
C LEU A 205 -8.14 22.61 7.27
N VAL A 206 -9.06 21.79 6.78
CA VAL A 206 -8.73 20.57 6.04
C VAL A 206 -8.97 20.79 4.55
N LEU A 207 -7.91 20.63 3.74
CA LEU A 207 -7.92 20.90 2.29
C LEU A 207 -7.38 19.71 1.48
N LYS A 208 -7.26 18.53 2.11
CA LYS A 208 -6.72 17.32 1.51
C LYS A 208 -7.44 16.98 0.20
N ASN A 209 -6.71 16.41 -0.76
CA ASN A 209 -7.26 15.94 -2.04
C ASN A 209 -7.95 17.03 -2.90
N ASN A 210 -7.47 18.28 -2.82
CA ASN A 210 -7.81 19.35 -3.76
C ASN A 210 -6.65 19.65 -4.72
N PRO A 211 -6.92 20.08 -5.96
CA PRO A 211 -5.90 20.49 -6.93
C PRO A 211 -5.34 21.91 -6.67
N ILE A 212 -4.95 22.22 -5.42
CA ILE A 212 -4.49 23.56 -5.03
C ILE A 212 -3.11 23.87 -5.63
N THR A 213 -2.99 25.04 -6.27
CA THR A 213 -1.78 25.48 -6.97
C THR A 213 -1.07 26.66 -6.34
N ASN A 214 -1.79 27.53 -5.62
CA ASN A 214 -1.22 28.76 -5.06
C ASN A 214 -0.54 28.58 -3.69
N VAL A 215 -0.75 27.43 -3.03
CA VAL A 215 -0.05 27.04 -1.80
C VAL A 215 0.59 25.66 -1.97
N PRO A 216 1.88 25.48 -1.61
CA PRO A 216 2.56 24.19 -1.68
C PRO A 216 1.85 23.11 -0.82
N PRO A 217 1.65 21.89 -1.35
CA PRO A 217 1.14 20.74 -0.60
C PRO A 217 1.77 20.47 0.77
N GLU A 218 3.04 20.81 1.00
CA GLU A 218 3.74 20.59 2.28
C GLU A 218 3.25 21.55 3.37
N ILE A 219 2.76 22.72 2.97
CA ILE A 219 2.13 23.69 3.88
C ILE A 219 0.69 23.28 4.15
N ILE A 220 0.00 22.78 3.11
CA ILE A 220 -1.39 22.29 3.23
C ILE A 220 -1.49 21.05 4.12
N ARG A 221 -0.51 20.13 4.05
CA ARG A 221 -0.49 18.88 4.83
C ARG A 221 0.00 19.05 6.27
N GLN A 222 0.25 20.27 6.74
CA GLN A 222 0.66 20.44 8.13
C GLN A 222 -0.55 20.24 9.05
N GLY A 223 -0.53 19.18 9.84
CA GLY A 223 -1.55 18.79 10.83
C GLY A 223 -1.00 17.72 11.76
N TRP A 224 -1.59 17.52 12.94
CA TRP A 224 -1.02 16.67 14.00
C TRP A 224 -1.16 15.16 13.71
N GLY A 225 -0.27 14.60 12.87
CA GLY A 225 0.12 13.18 12.89
C GLY A 225 -0.78 12.14 12.19
N GLU A 226 -0.29 10.89 12.15
CA GLU A 226 -0.81 9.70 11.44
C GLU A 226 -2.19 9.15 11.88
N ILE A 227 -3.05 9.95 12.53
CA ILE A 227 -4.41 9.53 12.89
C ILE A 227 -5.37 10.04 11.83
N ILE A 228 -6.37 9.22 11.50
CA ILE A 228 -7.35 9.35 10.39
C ILE A 228 -8.11 10.69 10.37
N TRP A 229 -8.02 11.51 11.42
CA TRP A 229 -8.58 12.87 11.54
C TRP A 229 -7.48 13.94 11.50
N ASP A 230 -6.65 13.93 10.47
CA ASP A 230 -5.52 14.85 10.28
C ASP A 230 -6.01 16.31 10.25
N ASN A 231 -5.72 17.05 11.32
CA ASN A 231 -6.20 18.40 11.61
C ASN A 231 -5.30 19.42 10.90
N GLY A 232 -5.66 19.83 9.67
CA GLY A 232 -4.88 20.84 8.95
C GLY A 232 -4.73 22.14 9.75
N ASN A 233 -3.51 22.69 9.75
CA ASN A 233 -3.04 23.83 10.53
C ASN A 233 -3.26 25.14 9.73
N PRO A 234 -4.29 25.93 10.05
CA PRO A 234 -4.58 27.16 9.32
C PRO A 234 -3.43 28.18 9.38
N GLN A 235 -2.69 28.22 10.49
CA GLN A 235 -1.67 29.24 10.73
C GLN A 235 -0.50 29.13 9.74
N ALA A 236 -0.07 27.92 9.40
CA ALA A 236 0.99 27.69 8.40
C ALA A 236 0.57 28.21 7.01
N ILE A 237 -0.67 27.89 6.61
CA ILE A 237 -1.25 28.36 5.34
C ILE A 237 -1.37 29.89 5.37
N PHE A 238 -1.85 30.46 6.47
CA PHE A 238 -2.04 31.90 6.58
C PHE A 238 -0.72 32.68 6.59
N SER A 239 0.29 32.20 7.31
CA SER A 239 1.64 32.79 7.30
C SER A 239 2.19 32.81 5.87
N TYR A 240 2.08 31.67 5.17
CA TYR A 240 2.51 31.56 3.79
C TYR A 240 1.76 32.53 2.86
N LEU A 241 0.43 32.61 2.95
CA LEU A 241 -0.38 33.50 2.11
C LEU A 241 -0.02 34.98 2.33
N LYS A 242 0.17 35.40 3.60
CA LYS A 242 0.54 36.80 3.95
C LYS A 242 1.91 37.22 3.44
N ASN A 243 2.82 36.28 3.19
CA ASN A 243 4.16 36.61 2.69
C ASN A 243 4.09 37.05 1.21
N LYS A 244 4.28 38.35 0.96
CA LYS A 244 4.26 38.93 -0.39
C LYS A 244 5.60 38.81 -1.13
N ALA A 245 6.70 38.57 -0.42
CA ALA A 245 8.04 38.50 -0.99
C ALA A 245 8.39 37.06 -1.41
N LYS A 246 7.83 36.64 -2.54
CA LYS A 246 8.04 35.30 -3.11
C LYS A 246 8.69 35.40 -4.50
N ARG A 247 9.53 34.42 -4.84
CA ARG A 247 10.09 34.25 -6.19
C ARG A 247 10.07 32.77 -6.57
N PRO A 248 10.05 32.41 -7.87
CA PRO A 248 9.98 31.00 -8.28
C PRO A 248 11.22 30.22 -7.82
N LEU A 249 11.03 28.95 -7.43
CA LEU A 249 12.13 28.08 -6.99
C LEU A 249 13.18 27.86 -8.09
N ASN A 250 12.70 27.58 -9.30
CA ASN A 250 13.52 27.24 -10.48
C ASN A 250 14.47 26.06 -10.27
N GLU A 251 14.03 25.04 -9.55
CA GLU A 251 14.82 23.82 -9.32
C GLU A 251 13.98 22.56 -9.46
N LEU A 252 14.62 21.50 -9.96
CA LEU A 252 13.99 20.19 -10.11
C LEU A 252 14.96 19.07 -9.72
N LYS A 253 14.46 18.12 -8.94
CA LYS A 253 15.15 16.87 -8.62
C LYS A 253 14.92 15.86 -9.74
N VAL A 254 16.00 15.29 -10.29
CA VAL A 254 15.94 14.26 -11.34
C VAL A 254 16.61 12.99 -10.82
N LEU A 255 15.86 11.90 -10.73
CA LEU A 255 16.35 10.62 -10.18
C LEU A 255 16.59 9.61 -11.30
N LEU A 256 17.80 9.08 -11.38
CA LEU A 256 18.14 7.95 -12.24
C LEU A 256 17.93 6.66 -11.45
N VAL A 257 16.93 5.87 -11.85
CA VAL A 257 16.54 4.62 -11.20
C VAL A 257 16.55 3.47 -12.19
N GLY A 258 16.63 2.24 -11.68
CA GLY A 258 16.73 1.03 -12.50
C GLY A 258 17.71 0.01 -11.93
N GLU A 259 17.72 -1.19 -12.49
CA GLU A 259 18.53 -2.31 -12.02
C GLU A 259 20.05 -2.04 -12.02
N GLY A 260 20.78 -2.95 -11.37
CA GLY A 260 22.23 -2.94 -11.39
C GLY A 260 22.80 -2.97 -12.82
N ASP A 261 23.84 -2.17 -13.04
CA ASP A 261 24.66 -2.20 -14.26
C ASP A 261 23.93 -1.84 -15.58
N VAL A 262 22.76 -1.21 -15.51
CA VAL A 262 22.00 -0.73 -16.70
C VAL A 262 22.59 0.54 -17.35
N GLY A 263 23.64 1.12 -16.76
CA GLY A 263 24.36 2.29 -17.31
C GLY A 263 23.88 3.66 -16.84
N LYS A 264 23.30 3.78 -15.64
CA LYS A 264 22.86 5.06 -15.04
C LYS A 264 23.98 6.10 -14.96
N THR A 265 25.11 5.73 -14.38
CA THR A 265 26.31 6.57 -14.26
C THR A 265 26.85 7.00 -15.62
N SER A 266 26.88 6.07 -16.59
CA SER A 266 27.32 6.35 -17.95
C SER A 266 26.38 7.33 -18.65
N LEU A 267 25.07 7.20 -18.45
CA LEU A 267 24.06 8.11 -18.98
C LEU A 267 24.23 9.51 -18.37
N LEU A 268 24.43 9.59 -17.05
CA LEU A 268 24.66 10.86 -16.35
C LEU A 268 25.90 11.59 -16.88
N LYS A 269 27.05 10.90 -17.01
CA LYS A 269 28.27 11.51 -17.58
C LYS A 269 28.09 11.93 -19.03
N ARG A 270 27.31 11.16 -19.79
CA ARG A 270 26.97 11.50 -21.17
C ARG A 270 26.10 12.76 -21.25
N LEU A 271 25.13 12.93 -20.35
CA LEU A 271 24.29 14.14 -20.28
C LEU A 271 25.08 15.38 -19.85
N LEU A 272 25.94 15.25 -18.84
CA LEU A 272 26.68 16.40 -18.26
C LEU A 272 27.88 16.84 -19.09
N HIS A 273 28.65 15.88 -19.61
CA HIS A 273 29.98 16.13 -20.15
C HIS A 273 30.16 15.57 -21.55
N ASN A 274 29.15 14.90 -22.10
CA ASN A 274 29.24 14.18 -23.36
C ASN A 274 30.41 13.17 -23.41
N THR A 275 30.67 12.48 -22.29
CA THR A 275 31.73 11.45 -22.18
C THR A 275 31.15 10.06 -21.93
N PHE A 276 31.93 9.02 -22.24
CA PHE A 276 31.59 7.61 -21.97
C PHE A 276 32.85 6.81 -21.65
N ASN A 277 32.72 5.91 -20.67
CA ASN A 277 33.74 4.94 -20.29
C ASN A 277 33.09 3.56 -20.21
N SER A 278 33.61 2.59 -20.97
CA SER A 278 33.10 1.21 -20.97
C SER A 278 33.47 0.43 -19.70
N GLY A 279 34.50 0.88 -18.97
CA GLY A 279 34.94 0.32 -17.68
C GLY A 279 34.47 1.14 -16.49
N GLU A 280 33.31 1.80 -16.59
CA GLU A 280 32.78 2.63 -15.51
C GLU A 280 32.54 1.77 -14.25
N PRO A 281 33.13 2.12 -13.09
CA PRO A 281 32.88 1.40 -11.85
C PRO A 281 31.44 1.61 -11.38
N LYS A 282 30.94 0.70 -10.55
CA LYS A 282 29.63 0.87 -9.90
C LYS A 282 29.66 2.09 -8.98
N THR A 283 28.64 2.96 -9.08
CA THR A 283 28.49 4.10 -8.18
C THR A 283 28.42 3.65 -6.72
N PRO A 284 29.26 4.21 -5.83
CA PRO A 284 29.12 3.98 -4.40
C PRO A 284 27.98 4.84 -3.84
N GLY A 285 26.98 4.21 -3.24
CA GLY A 285 25.86 4.91 -2.59
C GLY A 285 25.05 5.72 -3.59
N ILE A 286 25.06 7.05 -3.42
CA ILE A 286 24.38 8.00 -4.32
C ILE A 286 25.41 9.04 -4.77
N ASN A 287 25.41 9.37 -6.06
CA ASN A 287 26.14 10.53 -6.59
C ASN A 287 25.16 11.67 -6.89
N LEU A 288 25.53 12.89 -6.49
CA LEU A 288 24.73 14.10 -6.65
C LEU A 288 25.46 15.08 -7.58
N GLU A 289 24.82 15.45 -8.67
CA GLU A 289 25.39 16.37 -9.65
C GLU A 289 24.41 17.49 -9.99
N LYS A 290 24.93 18.69 -10.22
CA LYS A 290 24.11 19.84 -10.61
C LYS A 290 24.24 20.06 -12.12
N TRP A 291 23.10 20.22 -12.78
CA TRP A 291 23.05 20.44 -14.22
C TRP A 291 22.23 21.67 -14.57
N GLN A 292 22.85 22.62 -15.27
CA GLN A 292 22.14 23.73 -15.91
C GLN A 292 21.82 23.32 -17.35
N LEU A 293 20.54 23.21 -17.67
CA LEU A 293 20.11 22.89 -19.03
C LEU A 293 20.31 24.12 -19.94
N PRO A 294 21.04 23.99 -21.06
CA PRO A 294 21.23 25.12 -21.98
C PRO A 294 19.91 25.73 -22.49
N GLN A 295 18.87 24.91 -22.64
CA GLN A 295 17.54 25.31 -23.13
C GLN A 295 16.69 26.00 -22.05
N LYS A 296 17.04 25.82 -20.78
CA LYS A 296 16.33 26.35 -19.60
C LYS A 296 17.37 26.90 -18.61
N PRO A 297 18.14 27.95 -18.98
CA PRO A 297 19.30 28.40 -18.21
C PRO A 297 18.91 28.95 -16.83
N ASP A 298 17.65 29.31 -16.62
CA ASP A 298 17.15 29.79 -15.33
C ASP A 298 16.84 28.66 -14.34
N ILE A 299 16.79 27.41 -14.80
CA ILE A 299 16.35 26.25 -14.01
C ILE A 299 17.52 25.31 -13.74
N ARG A 300 17.75 25.04 -12.45
CA ARG A 300 18.81 24.14 -11.99
C ARG A 300 18.26 22.74 -11.74
N LEU A 301 18.85 21.74 -12.39
CA LEU A 301 18.55 20.33 -12.13
C LEU A 301 19.51 19.73 -11.12
N ASN A 302 18.97 19.04 -10.11
CA ASN A 302 19.73 18.25 -9.16
C ASN A 302 19.60 16.78 -9.56
N LEU A 303 20.64 16.21 -10.16
CA LEU A 303 20.68 14.83 -10.65
C LEU A 303 21.11 13.87 -9.53
N TRP A 304 20.34 12.81 -9.33
CA TRP A 304 20.59 11.76 -8.34
C TRP A 304 20.87 10.44 -9.07
N ASP A 305 22.12 9.97 -9.03
CA ASP A 305 22.53 8.66 -9.53
C ASP A 305 22.62 7.65 -8.39
N PHE A 306 21.67 6.72 -8.36
CA PHE A 306 21.60 5.67 -7.35
C PHE A 306 22.48 4.48 -7.70
N GLY A 307 23.28 4.03 -6.73
CA GLY A 307 24.11 2.83 -6.85
C GLY A 307 23.25 1.58 -7.13
N GLY A 308 23.59 0.83 -8.18
CA GLY A 308 22.78 -0.31 -8.65
C GLY A 308 22.83 -1.58 -7.80
N GLN A 309 23.13 -1.51 -6.51
CA GLN A 309 23.33 -2.69 -5.66
C GLN A 309 22.03 -3.12 -4.99
N LYS A 310 21.73 -4.42 -5.00
CA LYS A 310 20.48 -4.97 -4.43
C LYS A 310 20.30 -4.62 -2.94
N VAL A 311 21.40 -4.59 -2.16
CA VAL A 311 21.39 -4.26 -0.73
C VAL A 311 21.00 -2.79 -0.46
N MET A 312 21.06 -1.92 -1.48
CA MET A 312 20.67 -0.51 -1.37
C MET A 312 19.20 -0.26 -1.73
N GLN A 313 18.45 -1.25 -2.22
CA GLN A 313 17.05 -1.05 -2.63
C GLN A 313 16.18 -0.61 -1.44
N THR A 314 16.44 -1.15 -0.25
CA THR A 314 15.82 -0.75 1.02
C THR A 314 16.12 0.70 1.38
N THR A 315 17.29 1.23 1.04
CA THR A 315 17.68 2.61 1.38
C THR A 315 17.23 3.62 0.33
N HIS A 316 17.11 3.22 -0.94
CA HIS A 316 16.65 4.10 -2.03
C HIS A 316 15.25 4.62 -1.80
N GLN A 317 14.36 3.82 -1.19
CA GLN A 317 12.98 4.23 -0.90
C GLN A 317 12.90 5.53 -0.08
N PHE A 318 13.90 5.81 0.78
CA PHE A 318 13.96 7.03 1.58
C PHE A 318 14.25 8.30 0.76
N PHE A 319 14.73 8.13 -0.47
CA PHE A 319 15.10 9.25 -1.35
C PHE A 319 14.17 9.40 -2.55
N LEU A 320 13.26 8.44 -2.76
CA LEU A 320 12.20 8.56 -3.74
C LEU A 320 11.15 9.52 -3.19
N THR A 321 11.06 10.71 -3.77
CA THR A 321 10.15 11.76 -3.32
C THR A 321 9.26 12.23 -4.45
N LYS A 322 8.08 12.74 -4.10
CA LYS A 322 7.25 13.52 -5.00
C LYS A 322 8.05 14.72 -5.53
N ARG A 323 7.50 15.43 -6.52
CA ARG A 323 8.12 16.63 -7.12
C ARG A 323 9.42 16.39 -7.90
N SER A 324 9.57 15.16 -8.38
CA SER A 324 10.77 14.73 -9.08
C SER A 324 10.47 14.45 -10.56
N LEU A 325 11.51 14.38 -11.37
CA LEU A 325 11.48 13.71 -12.67
C LEU A 325 12.26 12.40 -12.56
N TYR A 326 11.63 11.29 -12.94
CA TYR A 326 12.27 9.98 -12.89
C TYR A 326 12.78 9.57 -14.27
N LEU A 327 14.05 9.20 -14.35
CA LEU A 327 14.66 8.54 -15.50
C LEU A 327 14.82 7.05 -15.16
N LEU A 328 13.89 6.23 -15.62
CA LEU A 328 13.95 4.78 -15.44
C LEU A 328 14.84 4.17 -16.54
N VAL A 329 16.08 3.87 -16.19
CA VAL A 329 17.09 3.37 -17.14
C VAL A 329 16.99 1.86 -17.25
N LEU A 330 16.86 1.37 -18.47
CA LEU A 330 16.81 -0.04 -18.83
C LEU A 330 18.02 -0.39 -19.69
N ASP A 331 18.48 -1.63 -19.60
CA ASP A 331 19.42 -2.20 -20.57
C ASP A 331 18.62 -2.95 -21.63
N ASN A 332 18.64 -2.48 -22.89
CA ASN A 332 17.89 -3.10 -23.98
C ASN A 332 18.38 -4.52 -24.35
N ARG A 333 19.55 -4.93 -23.85
CA ARG A 333 20.06 -6.30 -24.00
C ARG A 333 19.38 -7.28 -23.04
N LYS A 334 18.69 -6.76 -22.03
CA LYS A 334 17.93 -7.52 -21.03
C LYS A 334 16.43 -7.47 -21.34
N ASN A 335 15.70 -8.52 -20.96
CA ASN A 335 14.24 -8.53 -21.07
C ASN A 335 13.55 -7.73 -19.93
N GLU A 336 12.22 -7.58 -19.99
CA GLU A 336 11.45 -6.80 -19.00
C GLU A 336 11.60 -7.32 -17.55
N GLN A 337 11.68 -8.66 -17.36
CA GLN A 337 11.85 -9.28 -16.04
C GLN A 337 13.24 -9.02 -15.46
N GLN A 338 14.29 -9.16 -16.28
CA GLN A 338 15.67 -8.90 -15.89
C GLN A 338 15.92 -7.42 -15.58
N ASN A 339 15.22 -6.52 -16.28
CA ASN A 339 15.22 -5.09 -15.97
C ASN A 339 14.33 -4.74 -14.76
N ARG A 340 13.52 -5.69 -14.27
CA ARG A 340 12.54 -5.49 -13.20
C ARG A 340 11.68 -4.24 -13.43
N LEU A 341 11.26 -4.03 -14.68
CA LEU A 341 10.57 -2.81 -15.14
C LEU A 341 9.33 -2.52 -14.28
N GLU A 342 8.49 -3.53 -14.10
CA GLU A 342 7.25 -3.42 -13.31
C GLU A 342 7.51 -3.05 -11.85
N TYR A 343 8.53 -3.68 -11.24
CA TYR A 343 8.96 -3.40 -9.87
C TYR A 343 9.34 -1.93 -9.69
N TRP A 344 10.18 -1.39 -10.58
CA TRP A 344 10.61 0.01 -10.50
C TRP A 344 9.45 0.98 -10.74
N LEU A 345 8.57 0.71 -11.72
CA LEU A 345 7.40 1.55 -11.98
C LEU A 345 6.46 1.62 -10.77
N LYS A 346 6.18 0.47 -10.14
CA LYS A 346 5.37 0.44 -8.93
C LYS A 346 6.05 1.16 -7.77
N LEU A 347 7.37 0.99 -7.59
CA LEU A 347 8.12 1.69 -6.55
C LEU A 347 8.04 3.22 -6.74
N ILE A 348 8.17 3.69 -7.98
CA ILE A 348 8.00 5.10 -8.31
C ILE A 348 6.56 5.57 -8.07
N GLU A 349 5.54 4.78 -8.44
CA GLU A 349 4.13 5.11 -8.16
C GLU A 349 3.86 5.22 -6.64
N THR A 350 4.40 4.29 -5.86
CA THR A 350 4.28 4.23 -4.40
C THR A 350 4.92 5.46 -3.73
N TYR A 351 6.18 5.77 -4.05
CA TYR A 351 6.96 6.80 -3.33
C TYR A 351 7.03 8.15 -4.06
N GLY A 352 7.15 8.13 -5.40
CA GLY A 352 7.19 9.31 -6.26
C GLY A 352 5.81 9.87 -6.63
N GLY A 353 4.73 9.12 -6.42
CA GLY A 353 3.36 9.51 -6.75
C GLY A 353 3.19 9.78 -8.25
N ASN A 354 2.58 10.92 -8.59
CA ASN A 354 2.32 11.32 -9.99
C ASN A 354 3.53 12.00 -10.67
N SER A 355 4.72 11.88 -10.10
CA SER A 355 5.93 12.44 -10.69
C SER A 355 6.20 11.84 -12.08
N PRO A 356 6.52 12.64 -13.11
CA PRO A 356 6.70 12.14 -14.47
C PRO A 356 7.86 11.14 -14.56
N VAL A 357 7.68 10.12 -15.40
CA VAL A 357 8.66 9.06 -15.67
C VAL A 357 9.00 9.02 -17.15
N ILE A 358 10.28 9.19 -17.46
CA ILE A 358 10.85 8.91 -18.78
C ILE A 358 11.54 7.54 -18.70
N ILE A 359 11.11 6.60 -19.54
CA ILE A 359 11.81 5.32 -19.68
C ILE A 359 12.97 5.52 -20.66
N VAL A 360 14.18 5.20 -20.23
CA VAL A 360 15.42 5.35 -21.01
C VAL A 360 15.95 3.97 -21.36
N GLY A 361 15.71 3.51 -22.59
CA GLY A 361 16.21 2.23 -23.09
C GLY A 361 17.65 2.37 -23.58
N ASN A 362 18.63 2.11 -22.71
CA ASN A 362 20.05 2.23 -23.00
C ASN A 362 20.59 1.03 -23.79
N CYS A 363 21.80 1.15 -24.34
CA CYS A 363 22.41 0.16 -25.26
C CYS A 363 21.57 -0.07 -26.54
N ALA A 364 20.90 0.99 -27.02
CA ALA A 364 20.10 0.96 -28.24
C ALA A 364 20.90 0.67 -29.52
N ASP A 365 22.21 0.86 -29.49
CA ASP A 365 23.13 0.49 -30.56
C ASP A 365 23.32 -1.03 -30.70
N GLU A 366 23.03 -1.80 -29.65
CA GLU A 366 23.11 -3.26 -29.67
C GLU A 366 21.73 -3.89 -29.87
N ASN A 367 20.70 -3.42 -29.15
CA ASN A 367 19.33 -3.93 -29.24
C ASN A 367 18.29 -2.80 -29.14
N PRO A 368 17.19 -2.85 -29.90
CA PRO A 368 16.09 -1.91 -29.73
C PRO A 368 15.33 -2.16 -28.41
N PRO A 369 14.70 -1.14 -27.81
CA PRO A 369 13.88 -1.32 -26.60
C PRO A 369 12.69 -2.26 -26.86
N GLN A 370 12.59 -3.34 -26.09
CA GLN A 370 11.48 -4.30 -26.17
C GLN A 370 10.44 -4.02 -25.07
N VAL A 371 9.82 -2.83 -25.12
CA VAL A 371 8.87 -2.38 -24.09
C VAL A 371 7.52 -2.04 -24.71
N LYS A 372 6.43 -2.61 -24.17
CA LYS A 372 5.05 -2.36 -24.63
C LYS A 372 4.50 -1.04 -24.08
N ILE A 373 5.06 0.08 -24.53
CA ILE A 373 4.83 1.41 -23.95
C ILE A 373 3.34 1.82 -23.87
N ARG A 374 2.52 1.54 -24.89
CA ARG A 374 1.09 1.90 -24.88
C ARG A 374 0.31 1.17 -23.79
N THR A 375 0.67 -0.08 -23.49
CA THR A 375 0.04 -0.85 -22.43
C THR A 375 0.49 -0.34 -21.07
N LEU A 376 1.79 -0.03 -20.94
CA LEU A 376 2.34 0.51 -19.70
C LEU A 376 1.80 1.89 -19.38
N GLN A 377 1.64 2.79 -20.35
CA GLN A 377 1.06 4.14 -20.13
C GLN A 377 -0.40 4.09 -19.65
N LYS A 378 -1.17 3.08 -20.07
CA LYS A 378 -2.53 2.86 -19.52
C LYS A 378 -2.50 2.44 -18.05
N LYS A 379 -1.47 1.68 -17.66
CA LYS A 379 -1.30 1.19 -16.28
C LYS A 379 -0.64 2.23 -15.38
N TYR A 380 0.29 3.00 -15.93
CA TYR A 380 1.11 4.01 -15.27
C TYR A 380 1.04 5.32 -16.08
N PRO A 381 0.00 6.13 -15.85
CA PRO A 381 -0.21 7.37 -16.60
C PRO A 381 0.93 8.39 -16.44
N GLN A 382 1.76 8.27 -15.39
CA GLN A 382 2.92 9.13 -15.21
C GLN A 382 4.05 8.87 -16.22
N ILE A 383 3.99 7.78 -17.01
CA ILE A 383 5.00 7.51 -18.05
C ILE A 383 4.79 8.47 -19.23
N THR A 384 5.71 9.38 -19.40
CA THR A 384 5.63 10.42 -20.44
C THR A 384 6.12 9.88 -21.78
N LYS A 385 7.26 9.16 -21.78
CA LYS A 385 7.89 8.68 -23.01
C LYS A 385 8.85 7.52 -22.79
N LEU A 386 9.08 6.76 -23.87
CA LEU A 386 10.19 5.81 -24.00
C LEU A 386 11.20 6.40 -25.00
N ILE A 387 12.45 6.55 -24.57
CA ILE A 387 13.54 7.07 -25.41
C ILE A 387 14.64 6.02 -25.48
N ALA A 388 14.97 5.60 -26.70
CA ALA A 388 16.09 4.70 -26.95
C ALA A 388 17.39 5.50 -26.97
N THR A 389 18.37 5.11 -26.15
CA THR A 389 19.66 5.82 -26.05
C THR A 389 20.83 4.85 -26.19
N SER A 390 21.97 5.37 -26.64
CA SER A 390 23.25 4.69 -26.52
C SER A 390 24.24 5.61 -25.84
N CYS A 391 24.68 5.24 -24.64
CA CYS A 391 25.78 5.95 -23.98
C CYS A 391 27.09 5.81 -24.77
N LYS A 392 27.27 4.74 -25.57
CA LYS A 392 28.47 4.50 -26.36
C LYS A 392 28.57 5.42 -27.57
N THR A 393 27.50 5.48 -28.38
CA THR A 393 27.49 6.27 -29.64
C THR A 393 26.96 7.69 -29.47
N GLY A 394 26.24 7.97 -28.38
CA GLY A 394 25.53 9.24 -28.16
C GLY A 394 24.14 9.30 -28.82
N ALA A 395 23.72 8.24 -29.52
CA ALA A 395 22.39 8.18 -30.14
C ALA A 395 21.27 8.38 -29.10
N GLY A 396 20.26 9.18 -29.44
CA GLY A 396 19.08 9.44 -28.60
C GLY A 396 19.29 10.38 -27.41
N ILE A 397 20.53 10.77 -27.10
CA ILE A 397 20.83 11.64 -25.95
C ILE A 397 20.21 13.04 -26.13
N GLU A 398 20.29 13.63 -27.32
CA GLU A 398 19.67 14.93 -27.58
C GLU A 398 18.14 14.89 -27.45
N GLN A 399 17.51 13.80 -27.90
CA GLN A 399 16.06 13.59 -27.73
C GLN A 399 15.69 13.47 -26.25
N LEU A 400 16.52 12.80 -25.44
CA LEU A 400 16.34 12.73 -24.00
C LEU A 400 16.45 14.11 -23.35
N VAL A 401 17.45 14.92 -23.73
CA VAL A 401 17.62 16.30 -23.23
C VAL A 401 16.39 17.15 -23.55
N GLN A 402 15.86 17.08 -24.78
CA GLN A 402 14.65 17.79 -25.20
C GLN A 402 13.41 17.35 -24.41
N GLU A 403 13.27 16.05 -24.16
CA GLU A 403 12.15 15.54 -23.37
C GLU A 403 12.24 16.00 -21.91
N ILE A 404 13.43 15.95 -21.30
CA ILE A 404 13.65 16.48 -19.95
C ILE A 404 13.25 17.97 -19.91
N ALA A 405 13.66 18.77 -20.91
CA ALA A 405 13.31 20.18 -20.99
C ALA A 405 11.80 20.42 -21.16
N SER A 406 11.10 19.57 -21.92
CA SER A 406 9.64 19.63 -22.07
C SER A 406 8.91 19.30 -20.77
N GLN A 407 9.42 18.34 -20.00
CA GLN A 407 8.81 17.96 -18.72
C GLN A 407 8.93 19.06 -17.67
N ILE A 408 10.00 19.85 -17.70
CA ILE A 408 10.16 21.00 -16.80
C ILE A 408 8.98 21.99 -16.92
N ASP A 409 8.45 22.22 -18.12
CA ASP A 409 7.30 23.11 -18.30
C ASP A 409 5.98 22.50 -17.81
N ALA A 410 5.87 21.16 -17.81
CA ALA A 410 4.69 20.43 -17.38
C ALA A 410 4.60 20.26 -15.85
N ILE A 411 5.69 20.48 -15.12
CA ILE A 411 5.78 20.28 -13.68
C ILE A 411 5.44 21.60 -12.94
N PRO A 412 4.26 21.71 -12.30
CA PRO A 412 3.75 23.00 -11.81
C PRO A 412 4.59 23.65 -10.71
N HIS A 413 5.22 22.86 -9.84
CA HIS A 413 5.91 23.39 -8.64
C HIS A 413 7.29 23.98 -8.91
N ILE A 414 7.89 23.81 -10.10
CA ILE A 414 9.22 24.36 -10.41
C ILE A 414 9.20 25.89 -10.35
N LYS A 415 8.12 26.49 -10.86
CA LYS A 415 7.87 27.94 -10.81
C LYS A 415 7.01 28.35 -9.62
N GLY A 416 6.76 27.43 -8.69
CA GLY A 416 5.98 27.68 -7.48
C GLY A 416 6.60 28.80 -6.66
N PRO A 417 5.79 29.70 -6.09
CA PRO A 417 6.31 30.86 -5.39
C PRO A 417 6.96 30.42 -4.07
N PHE A 418 8.24 30.72 -3.89
CA PHE A 418 9.03 30.34 -2.72
C PHE A 418 9.44 31.61 -1.94
N PRO A 419 9.18 31.68 -0.63
CA PRO A 419 9.49 32.87 0.17
C PRO A 419 10.98 33.22 0.13
N ASN A 420 11.30 34.51 0.07
CA ASN A 420 12.70 34.97 0.03
C ASN A 420 13.48 34.57 1.29
N SER A 421 12.86 34.61 2.47
CA SER A 421 13.48 34.14 3.73
C SER A 421 13.80 32.63 3.69
N TRP A 422 12.93 31.83 3.08
CA TRP A 422 13.17 30.39 2.91
C TRP A 422 14.33 30.12 1.94
N PHE A 423 14.49 30.95 0.90
CA PHE A 423 15.64 30.90 0.00
C PHE A 423 16.97 31.15 0.71
N GLU A 424 16.99 32.03 1.70
CA GLU A 424 18.19 32.33 2.48
C GLU A 424 18.66 31.08 3.23
N ILE A 425 17.75 30.45 3.99
CA ILE A 425 18.03 29.22 4.73
C ILE A 425 18.44 28.08 3.79
N LYS A 426 17.74 27.92 2.68
CA LYS A 426 18.09 26.96 1.62
C LYS A 426 19.54 27.14 1.16
N THR A 427 19.93 28.39 0.86
CA THR A 427 21.28 28.72 0.39
C THR A 427 22.33 28.43 1.46
N GLN A 428 22.05 28.76 2.71
CA GLN A 428 22.95 28.46 3.83
C GLN A 428 23.14 26.94 4.00
N LEU A 429 22.07 26.14 3.95
CA LEU A 429 22.12 24.68 4.07
C LEU A 429 22.75 23.97 2.87
N GLU A 430 22.62 24.51 1.66
CA GLU A 430 23.39 24.02 0.50
C GLU A 430 24.89 24.26 0.68
N THR A 431 25.26 25.40 1.25
CA THR A 431 26.67 25.74 1.48
C THR A 431 27.25 24.89 2.61
N MET A 432 26.42 24.57 3.61
CA MET A 432 26.74 23.65 4.70
C MET A 432 27.24 22.29 4.19
N GLN A 433 26.71 21.76 3.06
CA GLN A 433 27.15 20.46 2.50
C GLN A 433 28.66 20.37 2.26
N LYS A 434 29.35 21.52 2.11
CA LYS A 434 30.81 21.60 1.91
C LYS A 434 31.61 21.73 3.22
N SER A 435 30.94 22.02 4.34
CA SER A 435 31.57 22.42 5.60
C SER A 435 31.16 21.56 6.79
N TYR A 436 29.94 21.03 6.80
CA TYR A 436 29.37 20.22 7.88
C TYR A 436 28.50 19.10 7.31
N ASP A 437 28.59 17.92 7.93
CA ASP A 437 27.80 16.76 7.55
C ASP A 437 26.39 16.75 8.20
N PHE A 438 26.16 17.55 9.25
CA PHE A 438 24.87 17.77 9.90
C PHE A 438 24.90 18.99 10.83
N ILE A 439 23.74 19.52 11.21
CA ILE A 439 23.56 20.55 12.27
C ILE A 439 22.42 20.15 13.20
N SER A 440 22.43 20.60 14.46
CA SER A 440 21.30 20.34 15.37
C SER A 440 20.04 21.07 14.94
N TYR A 441 18.89 20.58 15.40
CA TYR A 441 17.62 21.23 15.09
C TYR A 441 17.55 22.63 15.72
N GLU A 442 18.09 22.82 16.93
CA GLU A 442 18.19 24.13 17.57
C GLU A 442 19.01 25.09 16.72
N LYS A 443 20.13 24.61 16.15
CA LYS A 443 20.94 25.43 15.26
C LYS A 443 20.18 25.84 14.00
N TYR A 444 19.40 24.91 13.44
CA TYR A 444 18.51 25.20 12.32
C TYR A 444 17.43 26.24 12.71
N GLN A 445 16.86 26.15 13.91
CA GLN A 445 15.89 27.13 14.41
C GLN A 445 16.52 28.51 14.61
N GLU A 446 17.74 28.61 15.14
CA GLU A 446 18.49 29.87 15.25
C GLU A 446 18.70 30.52 13.87
N MET A 447 19.07 29.71 12.86
CA MET A 447 19.19 30.19 11.47
C MET A 447 17.86 30.73 10.97
N CYS A 448 16.77 30.00 11.19
CA CYS A 448 15.42 30.42 10.79
C CYS A 448 14.99 31.73 11.47
N GLN A 449 15.23 31.87 12.78
CA GLN A 449 14.95 33.09 13.53
C GLN A 449 15.72 34.29 12.98
N THR A 450 16.98 34.07 12.60
CA THR A 450 17.84 35.11 11.99
C THR A 450 17.29 35.56 10.64
N ALA A 451 16.73 34.64 9.84
CA ALA A 451 16.08 34.93 8.56
C ALA A 451 14.60 35.36 8.71
N GLU A 452 14.17 35.77 9.91
CA GLU A 452 12.81 36.24 10.25
C GLU A 452 11.70 35.17 10.11
N ILE A 453 12.05 33.89 10.12
CA ILE A 453 11.09 32.76 10.13
C ILE A 453 10.86 32.35 11.59
N LYS A 454 9.91 33.02 12.25
CA LYS A 454 9.70 32.90 13.70
C LYS A 454 8.77 31.75 14.09
N GLU A 455 7.75 31.48 13.28
CA GLU A 455 6.74 30.47 13.58
C GLU A 455 7.32 29.06 13.43
N ALA A 456 7.11 28.21 14.45
CA ALA A 456 7.62 26.84 14.45
C ALA A 456 7.04 25.99 13.30
N SER A 457 5.79 26.26 12.89
CA SER A 457 5.16 25.60 11.73
C SER A 457 5.88 25.90 10.42
N ASP A 458 6.32 27.16 10.24
CA ASP A 458 7.03 27.60 9.04
C ASP A 458 8.43 26.99 8.98
N GLN A 459 9.12 26.91 10.13
CA GLN A 459 10.39 26.20 10.26
C GLN A 459 10.21 24.70 9.91
N LYS A 460 9.16 24.07 10.44
CA LYS A 460 8.81 22.67 10.13
C LYS A 460 8.52 22.46 8.63
N SER A 461 7.77 23.38 8.02
CA SER A 461 7.45 23.35 6.58
C SER A 461 8.71 23.47 5.74
N LEU A 462 9.55 24.43 6.08
CA LEU A 462 10.76 24.72 5.33
C LEU A 462 11.70 23.53 5.35
N VAL A 463 12.00 22.96 6.51
CA VAL A 463 12.90 21.80 6.57
C VAL A 463 12.32 20.58 5.83
N GLN A 464 11.01 20.36 5.87
CA GLN A 464 10.35 19.31 5.08
C GLN A 464 10.46 19.57 3.57
N PHE A 465 10.24 20.81 3.15
CA PHE A 465 10.39 21.20 1.75
C PHE A 465 11.84 20.98 1.27
N LEU A 466 12.82 21.33 2.10
CA LEU A 466 14.24 21.11 1.80
C LEU A 466 14.59 19.60 1.80
N HIS A 467 13.92 18.80 2.63
CA HIS A 467 14.00 17.35 2.58
C HIS A 467 13.49 16.78 1.26
N ASP A 468 12.31 17.22 0.81
CA ASP A 468 11.69 16.75 -0.44
C ASP A 468 12.52 17.15 -1.67
N LEU A 469 13.15 18.34 -1.64
CA LEU A 469 14.14 18.78 -2.63
C LEU A 469 15.45 17.99 -2.58
N GLY A 470 15.69 17.23 -1.51
CA GLY A 470 16.91 16.46 -1.29
C GLY A 470 18.11 17.33 -0.90
N ILE A 471 17.89 18.54 -0.39
CA ILE A 471 18.97 19.43 0.06
C ILE A 471 19.50 18.96 1.41
N VAL A 472 18.59 18.51 2.28
CA VAL A 472 18.90 17.96 3.61
C VAL A 472 18.08 16.70 3.84
N LEU A 473 18.43 15.90 4.85
CA LEU A 473 17.52 14.91 5.42
C LEU A 473 17.05 15.39 6.78
N ASN A 474 15.75 15.33 7.01
CA ASN A 474 15.13 15.63 8.29
C ASN A 474 13.94 14.67 8.47
N TYR A 475 13.82 14.10 9.66
CA TYR A 475 12.82 13.08 9.98
C TYR A 475 12.01 13.49 11.22
N GLN A 476 11.60 14.76 11.26
CA GLN A 476 10.86 15.39 12.37
C GLN A 476 9.51 14.75 12.71
N ASP A 477 8.88 14.06 11.76
CA ASP A 477 7.58 13.40 11.99
C ASP A 477 7.69 12.06 12.72
N ASP A 478 8.91 11.56 12.94
CA ASP A 478 9.14 10.39 13.76
C ASP A 478 9.43 10.82 15.21
N PRO A 479 8.58 10.45 16.20
CA PRO A 479 8.76 10.84 17.60
C PRO A 479 10.10 10.44 18.20
N ARG A 480 10.78 9.43 17.64
CA ARG A 480 12.12 8.98 18.07
C ARG A 480 13.23 9.89 17.55
N LEU A 481 12.93 10.73 16.57
CA LEU A 481 13.81 11.64 15.85
C LEU A 481 13.40 13.12 16.02
N ASN A 482 12.44 13.43 16.88
CA ASN A 482 11.90 14.79 17.07
C ASN A 482 12.99 15.85 17.38
N GLU A 483 14.08 15.46 18.04
CA GLU A 483 15.24 16.32 18.33
C GLU A 483 16.39 16.18 17.30
N THR A 484 16.15 15.57 16.12
CA THR A 484 17.25 15.25 15.22
C THR A 484 17.77 16.38 14.35
N ASN A 485 19.08 16.27 14.17
CA ASN A 485 19.88 17.08 13.28
C ASN A 485 19.29 17.16 11.86
N VAL A 486 19.49 18.31 11.20
CA VAL A 486 19.36 18.47 9.75
C VAL A 486 20.62 17.88 9.11
N LEU A 487 20.47 16.80 8.33
CA LEU A 487 21.57 15.96 7.86
C LEU A 487 21.95 16.24 6.40
N ASN A 488 23.23 16.09 6.07
CA ASN A 488 23.69 16.00 4.68
C ASN A 488 23.34 14.61 4.09
N PRO A 489 22.53 14.53 3.01
CA PRO A 489 22.17 13.26 2.39
C PRO A 489 23.37 12.42 1.93
N GLU A 490 24.41 13.07 1.39
CA GLU A 490 25.62 12.39 0.89
C GLU A 490 26.39 11.70 2.04
N TRP A 491 26.45 12.33 3.21
CA TRP A 491 27.10 11.77 4.40
C TRP A 491 26.37 10.53 4.90
N VAL A 492 25.05 10.61 5.08
CA VAL A 492 24.25 9.46 5.55
C VAL A 492 24.38 8.29 4.58
N THR A 493 24.18 8.53 3.29
CA THR A 493 24.19 7.49 2.26
C THR A 493 25.55 6.85 2.10
N SER A 494 26.62 7.62 2.15
CA SER A 494 28.00 7.09 2.09
C SER A 494 28.30 6.18 3.28
N GLY A 495 27.91 6.58 4.49
CA GLY A 495 28.18 5.79 5.70
C GLY A 495 27.40 4.47 5.70
N VAL A 496 26.11 4.52 5.38
CA VAL A 496 25.28 3.31 5.24
C VAL A 496 25.79 2.42 4.11
N TYR A 497 26.25 3.00 3.01
CA TYR A 497 26.84 2.27 1.89
C TYR A 497 28.10 1.49 2.29
N ASP A 498 29.03 2.13 3.00
CA ASP A 498 30.26 1.50 3.45
C ASP A 498 29.97 0.30 4.37
N ILE A 499 28.94 0.42 5.22
CA ILE A 499 28.49 -0.65 6.14
C ILE A 499 27.86 -1.83 5.37
N LEU A 500 26.87 -1.56 4.53
CA LEU A 500 26.11 -2.60 3.82
C LEU A 500 26.93 -3.31 2.73
N ASN A 501 28.04 -2.73 2.28
CA ASN A 501 28.95 -3.35 1.31
C ASN A 501 30.24 -3.91 1.91
N ASN A 502 30.35 -3.93 3.23
CA ASN A 502 31.52 -4.51 3.87
C ASN A 502 31.49 -6.04 3.75
N HIS A 503 32.53 -6.60 3.14
CA HIS A 503 32.63 -8.03 2.87
C HIS A 503 32.77 -8.87 4.15
N ASP A 504 33.55 -8.41 5.12
CA ASP A 504 33.76 -9.12 6.39
C ASP A 504 32.47 -9.20 7.21
N LEU A 505 31.71 -8.09 7.28
CA LEU A 505 30.39 -8.07 7.91
C LEU A 505 29.42 -9.06 7.27
N MET A 506 29.42 -9.15 5.95
CA MET A 506 28.50 -10.00 5.20
C MET A 506 28.85 -11.49 5.36
N VAL A 507 30.12 -11.85 5.22
CA VAL A 507 30.55 -13.26 5.12
C VAL A 507 30.92 -13.85 6.47
N GLN A 508 31.79 -13.16 7.23
CA GLN A 508 32.36 -13.71 8.46
C GLN A 508 31.47 -13.42 9.66
N LYS A 509 31.02 -12.16 9.78
CA LYS A 509 30.25 -11.71 10.96
C LYS A 509 28.73 -11.87 10.79
N LYS A 510 28.25 -12.31 9.62
CA LYS A 510 26.84 -12.61 9.32
C LYS A 510 25.88 -11.48 9.74
N GLY A 511 26.27 -10.24 9.45
CA GLY A 511 25.51 -9.02 9.75
C GLY A 511 25.64 -8.51 11.19
N ILE A 512 26.44 -9.14 12.05
CA ILE A 512 26.72 -8.64 13.40
C ILE A 512 27.86 -7.62 13.34
N LEU A 513 27.56 -6.38 13.71
CA LEU A 513 28.50 -5.27 13.73
C LEU A 513 28.78 -4.85 15.17
N SER A 514 30.04 -4.65 15.53
CA SER A 514 30.42 -3.94 16.76
C SER A 514 30.85 -2.50 16.47
N LEU A 515 30.56 -1.54 17.35
CA LEU A 515 30.92 -0.13 17.13
C LEU A 515 32.41 0.10 16.82
N PRO A 516 33.38 -0.63 17.43
CA PRO A 516 34.79 -0.52 17.04
C PRO A 516 35.06 -0.88 15.58
N ASP A 517 34.31 -1.83 15.00
CA ASP A 517 34.49 -2.25 13.60
C ASP A 517 34.27 -1.08 12.62
N LEU A 518 33.45 -0.08 13.00
CA LEU A 518 33.16 1.08 12.16
C LEU A 518 34.41 1.92 11.84
N GLN A 519 35.48 1.80 12.64
CA GLN A 519 36.74 2.47 12.34
C GLN A 519 37.32 2.03 10.99
N ASP A 520 37.24 0.73 10.70
CA ASP A 520 37.83 0.10 9.52
C ASP A 520 36.83 0.02 8.36
N ILE A 521 35.53 -0.10 8.68
CA ILE A 521 34.46 -0.15 7.69
C ILE A 521 34.28 1.21 7.00
N LEU A 522 34.25 2.30 7.77
CA LEU A 522 34.00 3.64 7.25
C LEU A 522 35.29 4.21 6.66
N LYS A 523 35.44 4.10 5.33
CA LYS A 523 36.70 4.36 4.59
C LYS A 523 37.30 5.75 4.79
N LYS A 524 36.49 6.72 5.23
CA LYS A 524 36.89 8.10 5.52
C LYS A 524 36.81 8.37 7.03
N THR A 525 37.70 7.77 7.82
CA THR A 525 37.65 7.81 9.30
C THR A 525 37.61 9.23 9.87
N GLN A 526 38.21 10.23 9.21
CA GLN A 526 38.13 11.65 9.59
C GLN A 526 36.74 12.27 9.40
N ARG A 527 35.94 11.78 8.44
CA ARG A 527 34.55 12.19 8.19
C ARG A 527 33.55 11.53 9.15
N TYR A 528 33.95 10.41 9.79
CA TYR A 528 33.15 9.68 10.78
C TYR A 528 33.91 9.48 12.11
N PRO A 529 34.11 10.57 12.87
CA PRO A 529 34.77 10.49 14.17
C PRO A 529 33.97 9.64 15.16
N GLU A 530 34.64 9.13 16.20
CA GLU A 530 34.08 8.17 17.15
C GLU A 530 32.75 8.62 17.77
N ASN A 531 32.66 9.90 18.15
CA ASN A 531 31.46 10.52 18.72
C ASN A 531 30.27 10.61 17.74
N LYS A 532 30.45 10.26 16.46
CA LYS A 532 29.41 10.26 15.42
C LYS A 532 29.08 8.89 14.85
N ARG A 533 29.87 7.87 15.16
CA ARG A 533 29.61 6.49 14.72
C ARG A 533 28.34 5.93 15.35
N ARG A 534 28.13 6.18 16.65
CA ARG A 534 26.88 5.79 17.33
C ARG A 534 25.66 6.46 16.71
N PHE A 535 25.75 7.75 16.40
CA PHE A 535 24.67 8.48 15.73
C PHE A 535 24.28 7.86 14.37
N LEU A 536 25.26 7.42 13.56
CA LEU A 536 24.98 6.71 12.31
C LEU A 536 24.26 5.37 12.55
N MET A 537 24.63 4.62 13.59
CA MET A 537 23.95 3.37 13.96
C MET A 537 22.54 3.62 14.48
N ASP A 538 22.33 4.66 15.31
CA ASP A 538 21.02 5.07 15.79
C ASP A 538 20.12 5.43 14.60
N LEU A 539 20.67 6.15 13.61
CA LEU A 539 19.99 6.50 12.38
C LEU A 539 19.61 5.26 11.55
N MET A 540 20.52 4.29 11.39
CA MET A 540 20.22 3.01 10.73
C MET A 540 19.15 2.22 11.48
N GLY A 541 19.17 2.22 12.81
CA GLY A 541 18.14 1.58 13.62
C GLY A 541 16.77 2.24 13.45
N LYS A 542 16.74 3.57 13.32
CA LYS A 542 15.52 4.33 13.05
C LYS A 542 14.94 4.07 11.66
N PHE A 543 15.79 3.87 10.66
CA PHE A 543 15.38 3.36 9.34
C PHE A 543 15.00 1.88 9.34
N GLU A 544 14.99 1.24 10.51
CA GLU A 544 14.65 -0.17 10.67
C GLU A 544 15.54 -1.10 9.82
N LEU A 545 16.82 -0.72 9.68
CA LEU A 545 17.86 -1.50 9.00
C LEU A 545 18.67 -2.35 9.98
N CYS A 546 18.68 -2.00 11.26
CA CYS A 546 19.38 -2.73 12.31
C CYS A 546 18.73 -2.61 13.68
N PHE A 547 19.12 -3.45 14.64
CA PHE A 547 18.76 -3.34 16.05
C PHE A 547 19.91 -3.75 16.97
N PRO A 548 19.97 -3.24 18.21
CA PRO A 548 20.96 -3.66 19.19
C PRO A 548 20.72 -5.11 19.64
N LEU A 549 21.80 -5.88 19.84
CA LEU A 549 21.69 -7.25 20.38
C LEU A 549 21.73 -7.21 21.92
N ASP A 550 20.58 -7.49 22.54
CA ASP A 550 20.45 -7.50 24.01
C ASP A 550 21.41 -8.50 24.70
N GLY A 551 21.91 -8.12 25.88
CA GLY A 551 22.55 -9.03 26.84
C GLY A 551 24.08 -9.23 26.75
N TYR A 552 24.80 -8.56 25.85
CA TYR A 552 26.25 -8.79 25.69
C TYR A 552 27.13 -7.53 25.67
N SER A 553 26.62 -6.37 25.23
CA SER A 553 27.23 -5.04 25.31
C SER A 553 26.36 -4.06 24.49
N PRO A 554 26.18 -2.78 24.90
CA PRO A 554 25.42 -1.76 24.15
C PRO A 554 26.06 -1.35 22.80
N ASP A 555 27.13 -2.03 22.38
CA ASP A 555 27.93 -1.68 21.22
C ASP A 555 27.81 -2.67 20.06
N ARG A 556 26.89 -3.65 20.14
CA ARG A 556 26.67 -4.63 19.06
C ARG A 556 25.29 -4.51 18.43
N TYR A 557 25.26 -4.54 17.10
CA TYR A 557 24.08 -4.37 16.28
C TYR A 557 23.96 -5.53 15.29
N LEU A 558 22.73 -5.91 14.97
CA LEU A 558 22.44 -6.82 13.87
C LEU A 558 21.85 -6.03 12.71
N ILE A 559 22.46 -6.13 11.54
CA ILE A 559 21.99 -5.52 10.29
C ILE A 559 21.21 -6.57 9.50
N THR A 560 19.91 -6.33 9.29
CA THR A 560 18.97 -7.33 8.75
C THR A 560 19.23 -7.65 7.28
N ASP A 561 19.56 -6.64 6.47
CA ASP A 561 19.89 -6.81 5.05
C ASP A 561 21.21 -7.57 4.81
N LEU A 562 22.00 -7.81 5.87
CA LEU A 562 23.22 -8.62 5.84
C LEU A 562 23.02 -10.03 6.42
N LEU A 563 21.81 -10.40 6.79
CA LEU A 563 21.50 -11.76 7.25
C LEU A 563 21.80 -12.80 6.17
N PRO A 564 22.15 -14.04 6.57
CA PRO A 564 22.29 -15.17 5.64
C PRO A 564 21.04 -15.37 4.79
N ILE A 565 21.25 -15.84 3.57
CA ILE A 565 20.15 -16.17 2.64
C ILE A 565 19.54 -17.52 2.99
N ASP A 566 20.38 -18.46 3.43
CA ASP A 566 19.96 -19.84 3.71
C ASP A 566 18.92 -19.90 4.83
N GLU A 567 17.79 -20.53 4.52
CA GLU A 567 16.71 -20.81 5.47
C GLU A 567 17.19 -21.91 6.45
N PRO A 568 17.09 -21.70 7.78
CA PRO A 568 17.34 -22.75 8.75
C PRO A 568 16.25 -23.82 8.69
N ASP A 569 16.50 -25.00 9.26
CA ASP A 569 15.48 -26.06 9.36
C ASP A 569 14.23 -25.56 10.11
N VAL A 570 13.12 -25.50 9.39
CA VAL A 570 11.80 -25.04 9.84
C VAL A 570 10.69 -26.03 9.50
N ASP A 571 11.04 -27.29 9.21
CA ASP A 571 10.09 -28.31 8.74
C ASP A 571 8.95 -28.55 9.73
N ILE A 572 9.22 -28.36 11.03
CA ILE A 572 8.22 -28.47 12.11
C ILE A 572 7.02 -27.52 11.93
N TYR A 573 7.17 -26.45 11.16
CA TYR A 573 6.11 -25.47 10.92
C TYR A 573 5.32 -25.77 9.64
N GLU A 574 5.76 -26.70 8.79
CA GLU A 574 5.05 -27.02 7.54
C GLU A 574 3.59 -27.40 7.80
N ASN A 575 3.35 -28.11 8.90
CA ASN A 575 2.06 -28.59 9.37
C ASN A 575 1.40 -27.72 10.45
N ALA A 576 1.81 -26.46 10.56
CA ALA A 576 1.17 -25.52 11.49
C ALA A 576 -0.34 -25.43 11.23
N PRO A 577 -1.17 -25.45 12.30
CA PRO A 577 -2.63 -25.45 12.19
C PRO A 577 -3.17 -24.11 11.65
N LEU A 578 -2.52 -23.00 11.98
CA LEU A 578 -2.89 -21.66 11.53
C LEU A 578 -1.92 -21.20 10.45
N HIS A 579 -2.43 -20.97 9.24
CA HIS A 579 -1.63 -20.50 8.11
C HIS A 579 -2.30 -19.32 7.42
N PHE A 580 -1.69 -18.15 7.57
CA PHE A 580 -2.17 -16.88 7.03
C PHE A 580 -1.19 -16.34 5.99
N GLN A 581 -1.68 -15.59 5.01
CA GLN A 581 -0.87 -14.96 3.97
C GLN A 581 -1.27 -13.50 3.74
N TYR A 582 -0.27 -12.63 3.58
CA TYR A 582 -0.42 -11.34 2.92
C TYR A 582 0.05 -11.48 1.48
N ARG A 583 -0.80 -11.15 0.50
CA ARG A 583 -0.42 -11.06 -0.91
C ARG A 583 -0.33 -9.61 -1.36
N TYR A 584 0.69 -9.34 -2.15
CA TYR A 584 1.01 -8.01 -2.65
C TYR A 584 0.96 -8.01 -4.18
N ASP A 585 0.67 -6.86 -4.77
CA ASP A 585 0.90 -6.69 -6.21
C ASP A 585 2.41 -6.76 -6.51
N ILE A 586 3.20 -6.13 -5.65
CA ILE A 586 4.67 -6.21 -5.59
C ILE A 586 5.06 -6.19 -4.12
N LEU A 587 5.93 -7.11 -3.69
CA LEU A 587 6.45 -7.18 -2.33
C LEU A 587 7.78 -6.40 -2.23
N PRO A 588 7.83 -5.23 -1.58
CA PRO A 588 9.11 -4.58 -1.27
C PRO A 588 9.90 -5.44 -0.28
N GLY A 589 11.15 -5.75 -0.58
CA GLY A 589 12.04 -6.49 0.32
C GLY A 589 12.25 -5.80 1.67
N SER A 590 12.00 -4.48 1.75
CA SER A 590 12.05 -3.73 3.00
C SER A 590 10.98 -4.16 4.02
N ILE A 591 9.87 -4.78 3.60
CA ILE A 591 8.79 -5.15 4.54
C ILE A 591 9.29 -6.22 5.52
N ILE A 592 9.95 -7.27 5.05
CA ILE A 592 10.41 -8.36 5.91
C ILE A 592 11.58 -7.92 6.79
N SER A 593 12.53 -7.14 6.27
CA SER A 593 13.65 -6.64 7.07
C SER A 593 13.18 -5.74 8.21
N ARG A 594 12.28 -4.80 7.93
CA ARG A 594 11.65 -3.93 8.95
C ARG A 594 10.84 -4.72 9.97
N PHE A 595 10.12 -5.76 9.52
CA PHE A 595 9.37 -6.64 10.41
C PHE A 595 10.29 -7.37 11.41
N ILE A 596 11.42 -7.91 10.93
CA ILE A 596 12.44 -8.53 11.79
C ILE A 596 12.99 -7.54 12.82
N VAL A 597 13.28 -6.30 12.40
CA VAL A 597 13.76 -5.25 13.32
C VAL A 597 12.73 -4.95 14.41
N ARG A 598 11.46 -4.75 14.05
CA ARG A 598 10.40 -4.44 15.02
C ARG A 598 10.15 -5.57 16.02
N ASN A 599 10.27 -6.82 15.56
CA ASN A 599 9.96 -8.00 16.36
C ASN A 599 11.20 -8.67 16.99
N HIS A 600 12.34 -7.97 17.06
CA HIS A 600 13.61 -8.57 17.47
C HIS A 600 13.59 -9.24 18.85
N GLN A 601 12.83 -8.69 19.81
CA GLN A 601 12.71 -9.25 21.17
C GLN A 601 11.97 -10.59 21.21
N MET A 602 11.13 -10.86 20.21
CA MET A 602 10.36 -12.11 20.10
C MET A 602 11.07 -13.16 19.25
N ILE A 603 12.24 -12.86 18.68
CA ILE A 603 12.96 -13.81 17.83
C ILE A 603 13.37 -15.03 18.65
N TYR A 604 12.94 -16.20 18.19
CA TYR A 604 13.29 -17.46 18.82
C TYR A 604 14.78 -17.78 18.55
N LYS A 605 15.60 -17.59 19.58
CA LYS A 605 17.05 -17.83 19.54
C LYS A 605 17.72 -17.05 18.40
N THR A 606 18.25 -17.76 17.40
CA THR A 606 18.90 -17.19 16.22
C THR A 606 18.17 -17.56 14.92
N MET A 607 16.91 -17.97 14.99
CA MET A 607 16.12 -18.39 13.82
C MET A 607 15.62 -17.18 13.03
N ARG A 608 16.53 -16.57 12.27
CA ARG A 608 16.32 -15.41 11.41
C ARG A 608 17.26 -15.49 10.21
N TRP A 609 16.75 -15.16 9.04
CA TRP A 609 17.47 -15.12 7.75
C TRP A 609 16.87 -14.03 6.89
N ARG A 610 17.43 -13.80 5.70
CA ARG A 610 17.08 -12.63 4.88
C ARG A 610 15.60 -12.55 4.51
N SER A 611 14.95 -13.69 4.32
CA SER A 611 13.54 -13.77 3.91
C SER A 611 12.62 -14.28 5.01
N GLY A 612 13.07 -14.43 6.26
CA GLY A 612 12.18 -14.95 7.30
C GLY A 612 12.72 -14.98 8.71
N VAL A 613 11.80 -15.26 9.63
CA VAL A 613 12.05 -15.25 11.07
C VAL A 613 11.07 -16.17 11.80
N VAL A 614 11.53 -16.77 12.90
CA VAL A 614 10.68 -17.48 13.85
C VAL A 614 10.51 -16.63 15.10
N LEU A 615 9.26 -16.33 15.45
CA LEU A 615 8.88 -15.60 16.65
C LEU A 615 8.34 -16.55 17.72
N THR A 616 8.52 -16.20 18.99
CA THR A 616 8.04 -16.96 20.15
C THR A 616 7.33 -16.04 21.14
N MET A 617 6.22 -16.53 21.71
CA MET A 617 5.51 -15.90 22.82
C MET A 617 5.03 -17.01 23.76
N ASP A 618 5.67 -17.11 24.92
CA ASP A 618 5.53 -18.25 25.84
C ASP A 618 5.82 -19.58 25.11
N LEU A 619 4.82 -20.46 25.02
CA LEU A 619 4.87 -21.76 24.33
C LEU A 619 4.43 -21.69 22.86
N ASN A 620 4.03 -20.53 22.37
CA ASN A 620 3.52 -20.33 21.01
C ASN A 620 4.64 -19.86 20.09
N LYS A 621 4.66 -20.37 18.86
CA LYS A 621 5.67 -20.02 17.86
C LYS A 621 5.04 -19.72 16.52
N ALA A 622 5.63 -18.80 15.79
CA ALA A 622 5.20 -18.44 14.44
C ALA A 622 6.40 -18.33 13.50
N LEU A 623 6.32 -19.02 12.37
CA LEU A 623 7.22 -18.86 11.23
C LEU A 623 6.64 -17.78 10.31
N VAL A 624 7.41 -16.73 10.07
CA VAL A 624 7.09 -15.67 9.10
C VAL A 624 8.10 -15.74 7.97
N ARG A 625 7.62 -15.91 6.72
CA ARG A 625 8.47 -16.06 5.53
C ARG A 625 7.96 -15.20 4.39
N ALA A 626 8.85 -14.43 3.77
CA ALA A 626 8.60 -13.65 2.57
C ALA A 626 9.03 -14.42 1.32
N ASP A 627 8.19 -14.37 0.29
CA ASP A 627 8.47 -14.83 -1.05
C ASP A 627 8.34 -13.65 -2.01
N GLU A 628 9.47 -13.09 -2.42
CA GLU A 628 9.53 -11.92 -3.30
C GLU A 628 9.19 -12.26 -4.76
N GLU A 629 9.35 -13.51 -5.17
CA GLU A 629 9.05 -13.94 -6.54
C GLU A 629 7.54 -14.06 -6.75
N ASP A 630 6.86 -14.69 -5.79
CA ASP A 630 5.40 -14.87 -5.79
C ASP A 630 4.64 -13.75 -5.06
N ASN A 631 5.35 -12.73 -4.58
CA ASN A 631 4.84 -11.52 -3.93
C ASN A 631 3.90 -11.80 -2.75
N TYR A 632 4.31 -12.64 -1.81
CA TYR A 632 3.55 -12.89 -0.59
C TYR A 632 4.41 -13.05 0.66
N ILE A 633 3.82 -12.78 1.81
CA ILE A 633 4.36 -13.14 3.12
C ILE A 633 3.44 -14.20 3.73
N SER A 634 4.02 -15.30 4.18
CA SER A 634 3.36 -16.42 4.84
C SER A 634 3.63 -16.40 6.33
N ILE A 635 2.60 -16.62 7.13
CA ILE A 635 2.66 -16.71 8.59
C ILE A 635 2.07 -18.06 8.99
N LYS A 636 2.91 -18.96 9.52
CA LYS A 636 2.53 -20.28 10.02
C LYS A 636 2.69 -20.30 11.53
N ALA A 637 1.59 -20.37 12.27
CA ALA A 637 1.58 -20.27 13.73
C ALA A 637 1.06 -21.54 14.41
N GLN A 638 1.67 -21.88 15.55
CA GLN A 638 1.35 -23.05 16.35
C GLN A 638 1.39 -22.73 17.86
N GLY A 639 0.64 -23.53 18.64
CA GLY A 639 0.44 -23.35 20.07
C GLY A 639 -1.01 -23.04 20.43
N SER A 640 -1.35 -23.16 21.72
CA SER A 640 -2.72 -22.97 22.22
C SER A 640 -3.25 -21.53 22.07
N ARG A 641 -2.35 -20.56 21.86
CA ARG A 641 -2.66 -19.15 21.62
C ARG A 641 -2.07 -18.65 20.30
N ALA A 642 -2.03 -19.51 19.28
CA ALA A 642 -1.52 -19.16 17.95
C ALA A 642 -2.26 -17.95 17.32
N SER A 643 -3.57 -17.83 17.52
CA SER A 643 -4.38 -16.69 17.06
C SER A 643 -3.96 -15.37 17.72
N ALA A 644 -3.68 -15.38 19.02
CA ALA A 644 -3.18 -14.20 19.73
C ALA A 644 -1.79 -13.77 19.24
N LEU A 645 -0.88 -14.72 18.97
CA LEU A 645 0.42 -14.41 18.37
C LEU A 645 0.26 -13.87 16.94
N LEU A 646 -0.66 -14.43 16.15
CA LEU A 646 -0.99 -13.91 14.82
C LEU A 646 -1.52 -12.48 14.90
N ALA A 647 -2.39 -12.15 15.87
CA ALA A 647 -2.92 -10.80 16.04
C ALA A 647 -1.81 -9.76 16.29
N ILE A 648 -0.80 -10.09 17.10
CA ILE A 648 0.38 -9.24 17.33
C ILE A 648 1.17 -9.06 16.03
N ILE A 649 1.44 -10.15 15.31
CA ILE A 649 2.15 -10.13 14.03
C ILE A 649 1.40 -9.26 13.00
N LYS A 650 0.08 -9.43 12.89
CA LYS A 650 -0.77 -8.63 12.00
C LYS A 650 -0.71 -7.15 12.37
N THR A 651 -0.80 -6.83 13.67
CA THR A 651 -0.70 -5.45 14.16
C THR A 651 0.61 -4.79 13.73
N ASP A 652 1.73 -5.50 13.76
CA ASP A 652 3.02 -4.95 13.33
C ASP A 652 3.17 -4.84 11.81
N PHE A 653 2.63 -5.79 11.04
CA PHE A 653 2.53 -5.65 9.58
C PHE A 653 1.67 -4.45 9.20
N ASP A 654 0.54 -4.26 9.87
CA ASP A 654 -0.35 -3.12 9.65
C ASP A 654 0.35 -1.80 9.85
N LYS A 655 1.15 -1.67 10.93
CA LYS A 655 1.98 -0.48 11.16
C LYS A 655 3.06 -0.31 10.08
N ILE A 656 3.58 -1.37 9.47
CA ILE A 656 4.55 -1.26 8.36
C ILE A 656 3.83 -0.84 7.08
N HIS A 657 2.71 -1.48 6.75
CA HIS A 657 1.92 -1.19 5.56
C HIS A 657 1.40 0.25 5.56
N ALA A 658 0.99 0.77 6.72
CA ALA A 658 0.55 2.16 6.89
C ALA A 658 1.62 3.18 6.47
N THR A 659 2.90 2.86 6.66
CA THR A 659 4.03 3.73 6.26
C THR A 659 4.34 3.71 4.76
N ILE A 660 3.70 2.84 3.97
CA ILE A 660 3.96 2.68 2.53
C ILE A 660 2.73 3.16 1.74
N PRO A 661 2.79 4.36 1.12
CA PRO A 661 1.65 4.92 0.40
C PRO A 661 1.23 4.03 -0.77
N ASN A 662 -0.08 3.88 -1.00
CA ASN A 662 -0.64 3.11 -2.12
C ASN A 662 -0.26 1.61 -2.16
N LEU A 663 0.23 1.04 -1.06
CA LEU A 663 0.50 -0.39 -0.97
C LEU A 663 -0.81 -1.19 -1.03
N ALA A 664 -0.95 -2.01 -2.07
CA ALA A 664 -2.08 -2.93 -2.21
C ALA A 664 -1.76 -4.27 -1.53
N VAL A 665 -2.53 -4.60 -0.49
CA VAL A 665 -2.35 -5.82 0.30
C VAL A 665 -3.66 -6.59 0.35
N GLN A 666 -3.59 -7.90 0.14
CA GLN A 666 -4.72 -8.82 0.26
C GLN A 666 -4.44 -9.84 1.37
N GLU A 667 -5.36 -9.93 2.32
CA GLU A 667 -5.34 -10.94 3.37
C GLU A 667 -5.94 -12.25 2.86
N LYS A 668 -5.21 -13.35 3.06
CA LYS A 668 -5.66 -14.69 2.70
C LYS A 668 -5.46 -15.65 3.84
N LEU A 669 -6.42 -16.54 4.01
CA LEU A 669 -6.31 -17.68 4.90
C LEU A 669 -6.03 -18.92 4.07
N VAL A 670 -4.97 -19.64 4.40
CA VAL A 670 -4.59 -20.87 3.69
C VAL A 670 -5.30 -22.03 4.35
N ILE A 671 -6.17 -22.68 3.59
CA ILE A 671 -6.99 -23.78 4.07
C ILE A 671 -6.43 -25.07 3.49
N ARG A 672 -6.20 -26.05 4.37
CA ARG A 672 -5.81 -27.39 3.96
C ARG A 672 -7.03 -28.15 3.47
N GLU A 673 -6.91 -28.74 2.28
CA GLU A 673 -7.94 -29.62 1.78
C GLU A 673 -7.99 -30.89 2.61
N LEU A 674 -9.22 -31.31 2.95
CA LEU A 674 -9.50 -32.51 3.71
C LEU A 674 -10.23 -33.52 2.82
N GLN A 675 -9.84 -34.78 2.92
CA GLN A 675 -10.58 -35.91 2.39
C GLN A 675 -11.11 -36.73 3.58
N GLY A 676 -12.37 -36.48 3.96
CA GLY A 676 -12.87 -36.88 5.28
C GLY A 676 -12.20 -36.05 6.38
N GLU A 677 -11.63 -36.71 7.39
CA GLU A 677 -10.87 -36.05 8.48
C GLU A 677 -9.36 -35.93 8.19
N LYS A 678 -8.87 -36.47 7.06
CA LYS A 678 -7.44 -36.49 6.74
C LYS A 678 -7.04 -35.37 5.76
N PRO A 679 -5.95 -34.63 6.02
CA PRO A 679 -5.41 -33.67 5.07
C PRO A 679 -4.93 -34.36 3.79
N THR A 680 -5.25 -33.78 2.62
CA THR A 680 -4.75 -34.27 1.32
C THR A 680 -3.35 -33.76 0.99
N GLY A 681 -2.84 -32.81 1.77
CA GLY A 681 -1.60 -32.08 1.51
C GLY A 681 -1.76 -30.89 0.56
N VAL A 682 -2.97 -30.66 0.02
CA VAL A 682 -3.26 -29.47 -0.80
C VAL A 682 -3.58 -28.29 0.12
N GLU A 683 -2.86 -27.18 -0.05
CA GLU A 683 -3.10 -25.91 0.64
C GLU A 683 -3.65 -24.88 -0.35
N VAL A 684 -4.80 -24.29 -0.05
CA VAL A 684 -5.46 -23.31 -0.93
C VAL A 684 -5.61 -21.97 -0.21
N PRO A 685 -4.99 -20.88 -0.73
CA PRO A 685 -5.15 -19.55 -0.15
C PRO A 685 -6.49 -18.92 -0.57
N VAL A 686 -7.41 -18.80 0.39
CA VAL A 686 -8.75 -18.21 0.20
C VAL A 686 -8.75 -16.76 0.70
N ASP A 687 -9.44 -15.88 -0.03
CA ASP A 687 -9.59 -14.46 0.34
C ASP A 687 -10.30 -14.33 1.70
N TYR A 688 -9.66 -13.65 2.66
CA TYR A 688 -10.18 -13.54 4.02
C TYR A 688 -11.45 -12.68 4.10
N LEU A 689 -11.56 -11.64 3.28
CA LEU A 689 -12.77 -10.79 3.23
C LEU A 689 -13.96 -11.54 2.63
N TYR A 690 -13.71 -12.43 1.67
CA TYR A 690 -14.76 -13.30 1.14
C TYR A 690 -15.33 -14.21 2.24
N LEU A 691 -14.49 -14.77 3.12
CA LEU A 691 -14.94 -15.58 4.25
C LEU A 691 -15.78 -14.76 5.24
N ILE A 692 -15.37 -13.52 5.55
CA ILE A 692 -16.13 -12.61 6.41
C ILE A 692 -17.51 -12.31 5.81
N GLU A 693 -17.57 -12.05 4.50
CA GLU A 693 -18.84 -11.75 3.83
C GLU A 693 -19.80 -12.96 3.87
N LEU A 694 -19.28 -14.18 3.72
CA LEU A 694 -20.09 -15.39 3.89
C LEU A 694 -20.69 -15.49 5.31
N ASP A 695 -19.89 -15.23 6.37
CA ASP A 695 -20.40 -15.23 7.76
C ASP A 695 -21.46 -14.13 7.97
N ARG A 696 -21.25 -12.94 7.37
CA ARG A 696 -22.22 -11.82 7.42
C ARG A 696 -23.54 -12.16 6.74
N GLN A 697 -23.50 -12.89 5.62
CA GLN A 697 -24.68 -13.40 4.93
C GLN A 697 -25.34 -14.58 5.66
N GLY A 698 -24.79 -15.02 6.79
CA GLY A 698 -25.33 -16.14 7.57
C GLY A 698 -25.01 -17.51 6.97
N VAL A 699 -24.05 -17.60 6.04
CA VAL A 699 -23.63 -18.87 5.43
C VAL A 699 -22.80 -19.68 6.44
N VAL A 700 -23.34 -20.81 6.89
CA VAL A 700 -22.69 -21.67 7.88
C VAL A 700 -21.63 -22.57 7.25
N GLU A 701 -21.96 -23.22 6.13
CA GLU A 701 -21.04 -24.06 5.36
C GLU A 701 -20.98 -23.64 3.90
N ALA A 702 -19.78 -23.59 3.32
CA ALA A 702 -19.60 -23.36 1.89
C ALA A 702 -18.50 -24.25 1.29
N ILE A 703 -18.62 -24.51 -0.02
CA ILE A 703 -17.50 -25.00 -0.82
C ILE A 703 -16.69 -23.78 -1.25
N LEU A 704 -15.45 -23.71 -0.79
CA LEU A 704 -14.59 -22.56 -1.02
C LEU A 704 -13.87 -22.67 -2.38
N PRO A 705 -13.55 -21.54 -3.04
CA PRO A 705 -12.89 -21.57 -4.34
C PRO A 705 -11.58 -22.38 -4.32
N GLY A 706 -11.46 -23.35 -5.24
CA GLY A 706 -10.27 -24.21 -5.35
C GLY A 706 -10.25 -25.40 -4.40
N LEU A 707 -11.23 -25.54 -3.50
CA LEU A 707 -11.38 -26.67 -2.59
C LEU A 707 -12.59 -27.53 -2.98
N ARG A 708 -12.50 -28.84 -2.73
CA ARG A 708 -13.59 -29.79 -3.07
C ARG A 708 -14.53 -30.08 -1.89
N GLY A 709 -14.08 -29.85 -0.66
CA GLY A 709 -14.85 -30.08 0.57
C GLY A 709 -15.78 -28.93 0.94
N LYS A 710 -16.73 -29.21 1.84
CA LYS A 710 -17.51 -28.18 2.56
C LYS A 710 -16.77 -27.80 3.83
N TYR A 711 -16.81 -26.52 4.16
CA TYR A 711 -16.13 -25.98 5.32
C TYR A 711 -17.05 -25.09 6.13
N ASN A 712 -17.00 -25.22 7.45
CA ASN A 712 -17.68 -24.33 8.37
C ASN A 712 -16.97 -22.98 8.40
N ILE A 713 -17.67 -21.92 8.01
CA ILE A 713 -17.10 -20.58 7.86
C ILE A 713 -16.77 -19.97 9.22
N ARG A 714 -17.60 -20.19 10.23
CA ARG A 714 -17.37 -19.65 11.58
C ARG A 714 -16.17 -20.28 12.24
N ASP A 715 -16.05 -21.61 12.18
CA ASP A 715 -14.93 -22.33 12.78
C ASP A 715 -13.59 -21.87 12.20
N ILE A 716 -13.56 -21.66 10.88
CA ILE A 716 -12.38 -21.13 10.17
C ILE A 716 -12.04 -19.71 10.64
N LEU A 717 -13.04 -18.82 10.72
CA LEU A 717 -12.81 -17.42 11.08
C LEU A 717 -12.44 -17.26 12.56
N GLU A 718 -13.09 -18.01 13.46
CA GLU A 718 -12.81 -18.01 14.91
C GLU A 718 -11.42 -18.57 15.25
N GLY A 719 -10.87 -19.44 14.40
CA GLY A 719 -9.47 -19.88 14.48
C GLY A 719 -8.45 -18.76 14.21
N VAL A 720 -8.90 -17.62 13.66
CA VAL A 720 -8.05 -16.46 13.32
C VAL A 720 -8.31 -15.30 14.27
N GLU A 721 -9.57 -14.83 14.35
CA GLU A 721 -10.00 -13.65 15.12
C GLU A 721 -11.44 -13.86 15.64
N SER A 722 -11.77 -13.29 16.80
CA SER A 722 -13.14 -13.38 17.34
C SER A 722 -14.14 -12.53 16.55
N LYS A 723 -15.45 -12.84 16.66
CA LYS A 723 -16.51 -12.07 15.97
C LYS A 723 -16.47 -10.57 16.29
N THR A 724 -16.19 -10.21 17.54
CA THR A 724 -16.13 -8.81 18.00
C THR A 724 -14.95 -8.06 17.39
N GLU A 725 -13.78 -8.71 17.29
CA GLU A 725 -12.60 -8.14 16.62
C GLU A 725 -12.83 -7.97 15.12
N ARG A 726 -13.47 -8.96 14.46
CA ARG A 726 -13.82 -8.87 13.04
C ARG A 726 -14.75 -7.69 12.74
N ALA A 727 -15.74 -7.44 13.59
CA ALA A 727 -16.69 -6.33 13.43
C ALA A 727 -16.03 -4.96 13.63
N ARG A 728 -15.08 -4.85 14.56
CA ARG A 728 -14.37 -3.60 14.86
C ARG A 728 -13.51 -3.10 13.68
N ASP A 729 -12.87 -4.03 12.98
CA ASP A 729 -11.85 -3.69 11.98
C ASP A 729 -12.37 -3.77 10.53
N LEU A 730 -13.68 -4.03 10.36
CA LEU A 730 -14.26 -4.32 9.05
C LEU A 730 -14.10 -3.16 8.07
N ASP A 731 -14.40 -1.93 8.50
CA ASP A 731 -14.30 -0.73 7.66
C ASP A 731 -12.86 -0.52 7.15
N ILE A 732 -11.88 -0.73 8.03
CA ILE A 732 -10.45 -0.63 7.70
C ILE A 732 -10.06 -1.71 6.68
N LYS A 733 -10.52 -2.96 6.90
CA LYS A 733 -10.25 -4.09 6.00
C LYS A 733 -10.89 -3.89 4.63
N GLU A 734 -12.12 -3.36 4.57
CA GLU A 734 -12.81 -3.01 3.33
C GLU A 734 -12.09 -1.89 2.57
N GLU A 735 -11.67 -0.82 3.25
CA GLU A 735 -10.96 0.29 2.61
C GLU A 735 -9.64 -0.17 1.97
N ARG A 736 -8.88 -1.03 2.66
CA ARG A 736 -7.64 -1.63 2.12
C ARG A 736 -7.91 -2.49 0.89
N SER A 737 -8.97 -3.30 0.91
CA SER A 737 -9.37 -4.11 -0.25
C SER A 737 -9.86 -3.26 -1.41
N ARG A 738 -10.59 -2.16 -1.15
CA ARG A 738 -10.99 -1.19 -2.18
C ARG A 738 -9.77 -0.54 -2.85
N LYS A 739 -8.72 -0.20 -2.10
CA LYS A 739 -7.43 0.29 -2.67
C LYS A 739 -6.77 -0.77 -3.57
N SER A 740 -6.81 -2.05 -3.19
CA SER A 740 -6.36 -3.15 -4.05
C SER A 740 -7.21 -3.33 -5.31
N ARG A 741 -8.54 -3.12 -5.23
CA ARG A 741 -9.47 -3.28 -6.36
C ARG A 741 -9.42 -2.11 -7.36
N LYS A 742 -9.32 -0.84 -6.91
CA LYS A 742 -9.23 0.34 -7.78
C LYS A 742 -7.99 0.33 -8.69
N ASN A 743 -6.91 -0.32 -8.27
CA ASN A 743 -5.64 -0.39 -9.00
C ASN A 743 -5.48 -1.62 -9.92
N ARG A 744 -6.51 -2.46 -10.05
CA ARG A 744 -6.51 -3.53 -11.05
C ARG A 744 -7.08 -3.01 -12.38
N PRO A 745 -6.33 -3.04 -13.50
CA PRO A 745 -7.02 -3.32 -14.75
C PRO A 745 -7.72 -4.66 -14.54
N MET A 746 -9.00 -4.77 -14.97
CA MET A 746 -9.67 -6.07 -15.04
C MET A 746 -8.66 -7.04 -15.64
N SER A 747 -8.22 -8.02 -14.85
CA SER A 747 -7.46 -9.13 -15.38
C SER A 747 -8.29 -9.62 -16.57
N PRO A 748 -7.72 -9.73 -17.78
CA PRO A 748 -8.36 -10.58 -18.77
C PRO A 748 -8.67 -11.85 -18.00
N LYS A 749 -9.90 -12.37 -18.09
CA LYS A 749 -10.16 -13.78 -17.76
C LYS A 749 -8.91 -14.50 -18.24
N THR A 750 -8.18 -15.16 -17.34
CA THR A 750 -7.01 -15.94 -17.70
C THR A 750 -7.35 -16.59 -19.02
N PRO A 751 -6.69 -16.24 -20.15
CA PRO A 751 -6.80 -17.10 -21.31
C PRO A 751 -6.43 -18.45 -20.73
N GLU A 752 -7.31 -19.44 -20.87
CA GLU A 752 -6.91 -20.82 -20.67
C GLU A 752 -5.56 -20.94 -21.35
N THR A 753 -4.49 -21.04 -20.57
CA THR A 753 -3.16 -21.17 -21.14
C THR A 753 -3.24 -22.46 -21.94
N PRO A 754 -2.99 -22.45 -23.26
CA PRO A 754 -2.90 -23.70 -23.98
C PRO A 754 -1.75 -24.44 -23.30
N ASN A 755 -2.05 -25.61 -22.73
CA ASN A 755 -1.16 -26.45 -21.93
C ASN A 755 0.28 -26.43 -22.46
N LEU A 756 1.09 -25.48 -21.99
CA LEU A 756 2.51 -25.49 -22.21
C LEU A 756 3.05 -26.48 -21.18
N LEU A 757 3.38 -27.67 -21.69
CA LEU A 757 4.01 -28.77 -20.98
C LEU A 757 5.07 -28.21 -20.01
N LYS A 758 4.87 -28.42 -18.69
CA LYS A 758 5.86 -28.09 -17.65
C LYS A 758 7.25 -28.62 -18.06
N PRO A 759 8.36 -27.96 -17.69
CA PRO A 759 9.73 -28.37 -18.06
C PRO A 759 10.04 -29.85 -17.77
N SER A 760 9.41 -30.42 -16.73
CA SER A 760 9.51 -31.82 -16.37
C SER A 760 8.80 -32.78 -17.34
N LEU A 761 7.65 -32.39 -17.91
CA LEU A 761 6.96 -33.18 -18.94
C LEU A 761 7.61 -33.00 -20.32
N ALA A 762 8.13 -31.81 -20.62
CA ALA A 762 8.91 -31.56 -21.84
C ALA A 762 10.20 -32.39 -21.85
N LEU A 763 10.92 -32.48 -20.73
CA LEU A 763 12.09 -33.34 -20.58
C LEU A 763 11.74 -34.82 -20.74
N LEU A 764 10.59 -35.25 -20.21
CA LEU A 764 10.06 -36.62 -20.36
C LEU A 764 9.66 -36.94 -21.80
N LEU A 765 9.06 -35.98 -22.52
CA LEU A 765 8.71 -36.13 -23.94
C LEU A 765 9.95 -36.17 -24.83
N VAL A 766 10.96 -35.33 -24.52
CA VAL A 766 12.27 -35.37 -25.19
C VAL A 766 12.96 -36.70 -24.93
N LEU A 767 12.96 -37.22 -23.69
CA LEU A 767 13.54 -38.52 -23.36
C LEU A 767 12.79 -39.68 -24.03
N ALA A 768 11.46 -39.61 -24.14
CA ALA A 768 10.66 -40.61 -24.84
C ALA A 768 10.89 -40.59 -26.36
N VAL A 769 11.04 -39.40 -26.96
CA VAL A 769 11.38 -39.23 -28.38
C VAL A 769 12.81 -39.71 -28.65
N VAL A 770 13.76 -39.40 -27.77
CA VAL A 770 15.13 -39.93 -27.87
C VAL A 770 15.14 -41.45 -27.75
N ALA A 771 14.37 -42.05 -26.83
CA ALA A 771 14.24 -43.49 -26.70
C ALA A 771 13.61 -44.14 -27.95
N CYS A 772 12.62 -43.49 -28.58
CA CYS A 772 12.04 -43.96 -29.84
C CYS A 772 13.04 -43.86 -31.01
N ILE A 773 13.81 -42.77 -31.11
CA ILE A 773 14.84 -42.60 -32.14
C ILE A 773 15.94 -43.66 -31.98
N VAL A 774 16.36 -43.95 -30.75
CA VAL A 774 17.34 -45.00 -30.44
C VAL A 774 16.79 -46.39 -30.77
N ALA A 775 15.51 -46.66 -30.51
CA ALA A 775 14.86 -47.92 -30.90
C ALA A 775 14.74 -48.09 -32.43
N VAL A 776 14.45 -47.02 -33.16
CA VAL A 776 14.43 -47.02 -34.64
C VAL A 776 15.84 -47.22 -35.19
N PHE A 777 16.87 -46.58 -34.63
CA PHE A 777 18.26 -46.82 -35.04
C PHE A 777 18.73 -48.25 -34.75
N ALA A 778 18.30 -48.85 -33.64
CA ALA A 778 18.58 -50.25 -33.33
C ALA A 778 17.88 -51.25 -34.26
N HIS A 779 16.79 -50.84 -34.94
CA HIS A 779 16.13 -51.64 -35.97
C HIS A 779 16.91 -51.68 -37.30
N PHE A 780 17.66 -50.62 -37.61
CA PHE A 780 18.45 -50.52 -38.85
C PHE A 780 19.90 -51.04 -38.71
N VAL A 781 20.33 -51.43 -37.50
CA VAL A 781 21.67 -52.00 -37.25
C VAL A 781 21.51 -53.38 -36.57
N PRO A 782 21.49 -54.49 -37.33
CA PRO A 782 20.98 -55.78 -36.84
C PRO A 782 21.92 -56.56 -35.90
N ASP A 783 23.20 -56.19 -35.80
CA ASP A 783 24.22 -57.06 -35.18
C ASP A 783 24.68 -56.56 -33.81
N SER A 784 23.89 -56.86 -32.77
CA SER A 784 24.38 -56.86 -31.39
C SER A 784 23.49 -57.74 -30.50
N LYS A 785 24.11 -58.75 -29.87
CA LYS A 785 23.48 -59.69 -28.92
C LYS A 785 22.86 -59.04 -27.67
N HIS A 786 22.91 -57.71 -27.53
CA HIS A 786 22.40 -56.99 -26.37
C HIS A 786 21.18 -56.09 -26.67
N ILE A 787 20.73 -56.01 -27.93
CA ILE A 787 19.62 -55.12 -28.33
C ILE A 787 18.30 -55.52 -27.66
N THR A 788 18.01 -56.82 -27.54
CA THR A 788 16.78 -57.33 -26.89
C THR A 788 16.74 -57.01 -25.40
N SER A 789 17.86 -57.11 -24.69
CA SER A 789 17.95 -56.77 -23.27
C SER A 789 17.76 -55.27 -23.02
N VAL A 790 18.34 -54.44 -23.89
CA VAL A 790 18.19 -52.97 -23.80
C VAL A 790 16.75 -52.53 -24.08
N LEU A 791 16.10 -53.11 -25.10
CA LEU A 791 14.68 -52.84 -25.39
C LEU A 791 13.75 -53.27 -24.26
N THR A 792 14.05 -54.39 -23.58
CA THR A 792 13.28 -54.87 -22.44
C THR A 792 13.38 -53.92 -21.24
N ILE A 793 14.58 -53.40 -20.95
CA ILE A 793 14.80 -52.45 -19.86
C ILE A 793 14.07 -51.12 -20.13
N ILE A 794 14.13 -50.63 -21.38
CA ILE A 794 13.44 -49.40 -21.79
C ILE A 794 11.92 -49.58 -21.67
N PHE A 795 11.37 -50.74 -22.06
CA PHE A 795 9.95 -51.05 -21.91
C PHE A 795 9.51 -51.05 -20.45
N ILE A 796 10.26 -51.73 -19.57
CA ILE A 796 9.96 -51.78 -18.13
C ILE A 796 9.96 -50.36 -17.54
N PHE A 797 10.93 -49.54 -17.91
CA PHE A 797 11.01 -48.16 -17.44
C PHE A 797 9.83 -47.31 -17.92
N ALA A 798 9.46 -47.41 -19.20
CA ALA A 798 8.30 -46.70 -19.76
C ALA A 798 6.98 -47.14 -19.11
N PHE A 799 6.82 -48.44 -18.84
CA PHE A 799 5.64 -48.98 -18.16
C PHE A 799 5.52 -48.46 -16.72
N ILE A 800 6.61 -48.46 -15.96
CA ILE A 800 6.65 -47.91 -14.58
C ILE A 800 6.25 -46.43 -14.59
N VAL A 801 6.77 -45.65 -15.55
CA VAL A 801 6.43 -44.22 -15.68
C VAL A 801 4.94 -44.02 -15.99
N PHE A 802 4.34 -44.81 -16.89
CA PHE A 802 2.92 -44.71 -17.19
C PHE A 802 2.03 -45.11 -16.01
N VAL A 803 2.42 -46.14 -15.25
CA VAL A 803 1.72 -46.52 -14.01
C VAL A 803 1.81 -45.39 -12.99
N LEU A 804 2.97 -44.75 -12.83
CA LEU A 804 3.14 -43.61 -11.94
C LEU A 804 2.28 -42.40 -12.36
N LEU A 805 2.15 -42.15 -13.67
CA LEU A 805 1.31 -41.09 -14.21
C LEU A 805 -0.19 -41.36 -14.01
N LEU A 806 -0.60 -42.62 -14.08
CA LEU A 806 -1.98 -43.03 -13.79
C LEU A 806 -2.28 -42.89 -12.28
N LEU A 807 -1.38 -43.37 -11.41
CA LEU A 807 -1.51 -43.28 -9.96
C LEU A 807 -1.50 -41.83 -9.45
N THR A 808 -0.77 -40.94 -10.13
CA THR A 808 -0.75 -39.49 -9.81
C THR A 808 -1.88 -38.71 -10.49
N GLY A 809 -2.80 -39.38 -11.19
CA GLY A 809 -3.97 -38.77 -11.83
C GLY A 809 -3.66 -37.86 -13.02
N LYS A 810 -2.45 -37.94 -13.57
CA LYS A 810 -2.01 -37.12 -14.71
C LYS A 810 -2.45 -37.67 -16.07
N ILE A 811 -2.75 -38.96 -16.15
CA ILE A 811 -3.44 -39.60 -17.28
C ILE A 811 -4.63 -40.40 -16.75
N ASN A 812 -5.68 -40.55 -17.55
CA ASN A 812 -6.84 -41.36 -17.18
C ASN A 812 -6.67 -42.83 -17.63
N GLN A 813 -7.53 -43.72 -17.11
CA GLN A 813 -7.47 -45.16 -17.38
C GLN A 813 -7.56 -45.50 -18.89
N THR A 814 -8.34 -44.73 -19.64
CA THR A 814 -8.53 -44.92 -21.08
C THR A 814 -7.25 -44.61 -21.86
N THR A 815 -6.58 -43.51 -21.53
CA THR A 815 -5.29 -43.12 -22.12
C THR A 815 -4.18 -44.10 -21.72
N PHE A 816 -4.17 -44.58 -20.48
CA PHE A 816 -3.22 -45.61 -20.05
C PHE A 816 -3.38 -46.91 -20.83
N ASN A 817 -4.62 -47.38 -21.02
CA ASN A 817 -4.88 -48.62 -21.77
C ASN A 817 -4.44 -48.49 -23.24
N GLN A 818 -4.66 -47.33 -23.88
CA GLN A 818 -4.21 -47.09 -25.26
C GLN A 818 -2.67 -47.08 -25.37
N LEU A 819 -1.97 -46.44 -24.44
CA LEU A 819 -0.51 -46.40 -24.42
C LEU A 819 0.10 -47.78 -24.11
N PHE A 820 -0.52 -48.53 -23.20
CA PHE A 820 -0.13 -49.90 -22.89
C PHE A 820 -0.31 -50.83 -24.09
N GLU A 821 -1.41 -50.70 -24.82
CA GLU A 821 -1.68 -51.50 -26.02
C GLU A 821 -0.62 -51.23 -27.11
N VAL A 822 -0.25 -49.96 -27.33
CA VAL A 822 0.82 -49.59 -28.28
C VAL A 822 2.16 -50.17 -27.86
N LEU A 823 2.51 -50.06 -26.58
CA LEU A 823 3.75 -50.62 -26.04
C LEU A 823 3.80 -52.15 -26.16
N SER A 824 2.71 -52.85 -25.85
CA SER A 824 2.66 -54.33 -25.83
C SER A 824 2.92 -54.98 -27.19
N ARG A 825 2.71 -54.23 -28.29
CA ARG A 825 2.98 -54.67 -29.67
C ARG A 825 4.48 -54.77 -30.00
N PHE A 826 5.37 -54.28 -29.14
CA PHE A 826 6.83 -54.28 -29.36
C PHE A 826 7.58 -55.41 -28.63
N ILE A 827 6.88 -56.35 -27.98
CA ILE A 827 7.49 -57.51 -27.32
C ILE A 827 7.53 -58.71 -28.30
N PRO A 828 8.70 -59.32 -28.57
CA PRO A 828 8.75 -60.62 -29.23
C PRO A 828 8.21 -61.72 -28.29
N THR A 829 7.13 -62.39 -28.68
CA THR A 829 6.57 -63.55 -27.99
C THR A 829 7.58 -64.70 -27.88
N PHE A 830 8.07 -65.01 -26.68
CA PHE A 830 8.68 -66.30 -26.38
C PHE A 830 7.56 -67.33 -26.17
N LYS A 831 7.18 -68.05 -27.23
CA LYS A 831 6.46 -69.33 -27.10
C LYS A 831 7.48 -70.43 -26.75
N GLY A 832 7.50 -70.87 -25.49
CA GLY A 832 8.16 -72.09 -25.04
C GLY A 832 7.12 -73.18 -24.78
N GLN A 833 7.38 -74.37 -25.29
CA GLN A 833 6.47 -75.50 -25.51
C GLN A 833 5.85 -76.09 -24.23
N GLU A 834 4.63 -76.62 -24.40
CA GLU A 834 3.92 -77.51 -23.46
C GLU A 834 4.79 -78.68 -22.96
N PRO A 835 4.49 -79.17 -21.74
CA PRO A 835 4.44 -80.60 -21.51
C PRO A 835 3.03 -81.05 -21.09
N LYS A 836 2.65 -82.15 -21.73
CA LYS A 836 1.48 -83.00 -21.59
C LYS A 836 0.90 -83.12 -20.17
N THR A 837 -0.43 -83.10 -20.11
CA THR A 837 -1.25 -83.76 -19.09
C THR A 837 -1.05 -85.27 -19.11
N ASN A 838 -0.95 -85.90 -17.93
CA ASN A 838 -1.80 -87.05 -17.57
C ASN A 838 -1.77 -87.32 -16.06
N ASN A 839 -2.99 -87.33 -15.52
CA ASN A 839 -3.57 -88.14 -14.45
C ASN A 839 -3.15 -87.92 -12.98
N ASP A 840 -4.14 -87.44 -12.21
CA ASP A 840 -4.78 -88.08 -11.03
C ASP A 840 -3.88 -89.04 -10.23
N ASP A 841 -3.67 -88.87 -8.93
CA ASP A 841 -4.68 -88.96 -7.88
C ASP A 841 -4.05 -88.59 -6.51
N THR A 842 -4.92 -88.05 -5.64
CA THR A 842 -4.86 -87.79 -4.18
C THR A 842 -4.12 -88.80 -3.27
N PRO A 843 -4.08 -88.63 -1.91
CA PRO A 843 -3.90 -87.44 -1.03
C PRO A 843 -2.95 -87.73 0.17
N GLN A 844 -2.60 -86.72 1.00
CA GLN A 844 -2.70 -86.74 2.48
C GLN A 844 -1.86 -85.67 3.21
N GLU A 845 -2.41 -85.30 4.36
CA GLU A 845 -2.09 -84.23 5.31
C GLU A 845 -0.88 -84.48 6.24
N THR A 846 -0.19 -83.37 6.59
CA THR A 846 0.42 -83.03 7.92
C THR A 846 1.61 -83.87 8.46
N PRO A 847 2.40 -83.44 9.49
CA PRO A 847 2.21 -82.30 10.44
C PRO A 847 3.44 -81.41 10.82
N LYS A 848 3.09 -80.23 11.39
CA LYS A 848 3.60 -79.47 12.58
C LYS A 848 5.12 -79.32 12.91
N SER A 849 5.52 -78.07 13.25
CA SER A 849 5.83 -77.58 14.63
C SER A 849 6.30 -76.10 14.61
N GLU A 850 5.64 -75.18 15.35
CA GLU A 850 6.11 -74.39 16.53
C GLU A 850 7.36 -73.50 16.29
N GLN A 851 7.42 -72.19 16.61
CA GLN A 851 6.72 -71.35 17.61
C GLN A 851 6.23 -70.02 17.03
#